data_AF-A0A286HEW9-F1
#
_entry.id   AF-A0A286HEW9-F1
#
_cell.length_a   1.000
_cell.length_b   1.000
_cell.length_c   1.000
_cell.angle_alpha   90.00
_cell.angle_beta   90.00
_cell.angle_gamma   90.00
#
_symmetry.space_group_name_H-M   'P 1'
#
loop_
_entity.id
_entity.type
_entity.pdbx_description
1 polymer ?
#
loop_
_entity_poly.entity_id
_entity_poly.type
_entity_poly.pdbx_seq_one_letter_code
_entity_poly.pdbx_strand_id
1 'polypeptide(L)'
;MTEASTGRTQTWQWTYNAQQLVETATEPNGAVTSYTYDPRGNVLTATNALGHVTSYAYDNANRVESMTAPNSLVTTYTYDQRDRLLTQTVGGQQITMLTYKPFGKVETITLPTGLLLNYTYDAAHRLIGWSNNRGESGTYTLDGMGNRTAEQIKDSAGNVAWNAVRAINNINRLAAKTEGSNQTSIFGYDANGELTRETNGLNQSTEYGLDNLRRVAAMTDAASATATLKYNALDAVTEAKDFKGVMTGYVRDAQGNPTSETSPDVGSTSTQYDALGLPTQIIDALGQATTIARDPLGRPTSLVFADGKSTTLRYDQTTASKGYLSEIIDRSGSTEYIRDTFGRVIQKRQTLANGTVQQVSYEYSPNGALQRIIYPGGAALTYIYEQGGRVSALNWNDTPLITGIAWNPMGQPTAWTWAFASPSLAASRSYDTAGRMTATEFSSYVYDAAGRITSLTQHLYQPGDTDPTHSSISMAPQTWTAGYNAVGRITGFDATDSTASFGYDANGNRLNSTRVVNGQTTSRIYEVGPMSNQLAGFTQSINGASTTSVTYGYNANGDLVSDGLRSYTYDAEGRLAAATTGATDVSPTTRYAHNALGQRVFKTEPLYPPGQGDEADPGFMQSLIAFFTKLWSPSTTQAEQLGYAYVYDEQGTLIAEVGSGGTNSAGQSQYIYLPTANGPMPIAAVINGATHAVHSDHLNTPRKLTNADGQAVWQWGYSAFGEDKPTTAKNRFANLDVTPNPGTTNISEVKFNLRYPGQYADEESGLFYNGYRTYDPRVGRYTQGDPIGLDGGWNRFSYVDANPMSFVDPEGLAGGPPRSTPRVPLPGGGAVSNGLLSGIAEAMRGSQAGAAGAGARALAGAGAGRGTINPPLPDSAYVCRGGLCTADRFAGGSGVTIDSAGKMCRASVNSAAGKSVQELSTGIPNPKMGVTTVGDVRRLGGDVVPDPTPKNPDHCLMCGITPAQAERLFTPVVPNPNR
;
A
#
# COMPACT_ATOMS: atom_id res chain seq x y z
N MET A 1 11.80 0.51 -30.64
CA MET A 1 12.64 1.57 -30.08
C MET A 1 14.05 1.03 -29.91
N THR A 2 15.09 1.72 -30.37
CA THR A 2 16.48 1.24 -30.28
C THR A 2 17.27 2.12 -29.31
N GLU A 3 17.90 1.50 -28.33
CA GLU A 3 18.84 2.14 -27.41
C GLU A 3 20.19 2.33 -28.11
N ALA A 4 20.65 3.57 -28.25
CA ALA A 4 21.91 3.86 -28.93
C ALA A 4 23.16 3.42 -28.12
N SER A 5 23.05 3.31 -26.80
CA SER A 5 24.15 2.95 -25.88
C SER A 5 24.41 1.44 -25.77
N THR A 6 23.37 0.61 -25.87
CA THR A 6 23.47 -0.86 -25.75
C THR A 6 23.14 -1.60 -27.05
N GLY A 7 22.58 -0.91 -28.05
CA GLY A 7 22.03 -1.51 -29.27
C GLY A 7 20.73 -2.28 -29.06
N ARG A 8 20.16 -2.30 -27.84
CA ARG A 8 18.93 -3.05 -27.55
C ARG A 8 17.74 -2.43 -28.27
N THR A 9 17.04 -3.24 -29.06
CA THR A 9 15.83 -2.83 -29.77
C THR A 9 14.62 -3.55 -29.22
N GLN A 10 13.65 -2.80 -28.71
CA GLN A 10 12.31 -3.32 -28.42
C GLN A 10 11.47 -3.25 -29.68
N THR A 11 11.03 -4.41 -30.18
CA THR A 11 10.23 -4.53 -31.40
C THR A 11 8.94 -5.25 -31.07
N TRP A 12 7.82 -4.62 -31.41
CA TRP A 12 6.51 -5.27 -31.43
C TRP A 12 6.19 -5.64 -32.88
N GLN A 13 5.60 -6.81 -33.09
CA GLN A 13 5.20 -7.27 -34.42
C GLN A 13 3.74 -7.72 -34.39
N TRP A 14 3.02 -7.46 -35.49
CA TRP A 14 1.65 -7.93 -35.67
C TRP A 14 1.54 -8.64 -37.01
N THR A 15 0.83 -9.77 -37.04
CA THR A 15 0.36 -10.38 -38.28
C THR A 15 -1.14 -10.19 -38.39
N TYR A 16 -1.64 -10.22 -39.62
CA TYR A 16 -3.05 -9.98 -39.91
C TYR A 16 -3.62 -11.14 -40.73
N ASN A 17 -4.84 -11.55 -40.41
CA ASN A 17 -5.56 -12.58 -41.15
C ASN A 17 -6.10 -12.04 -42.49
N ALA A 18 -6.80 -12.87 -43.26
CA ALA A 18 -7.39 -12.47 -44.55
C ALA A 18 -8.43 -11.33 -44.44
N GLN A 19 -9.02 -11.11 -43.26
CA GLN A 19 -9.96 -10.02 -42.97
C GLN A 19 -9.25 -8.73 -42.49
N GLN A 20 -7.91 -8.69 -42.50
CA GLN A 20 -7.09 -7.59 -41.96
C GLN A 20 -7.27 -7.38 -40.43
N LEU A 21 -7.69 -8.42 -39.72
CA LEU A 21 -7.76 -8.44 -38.26
C LEU A 21 -6.47 -9.05 -37.70
N VAL A 22 -6.05 -8.62 -36.50
CA VAL A 22 -4.79 -9.05 -35.87
C VAL A 22 -4.83 -10.56 -35.59
N GLU A 23 -4.01 -11.34 -36.29
CA GLU A 23 -3.92 -12.79 -36.07
C GLU A 23 -2.93 -13.13 -34.96
N THR A 24 -1.80 -12.44 -34.92
CA THR A 24 -0.82 -12.55 -33.84
C THR A 24 -0.26 -11.19 -33.44
N ALA A 25 0.04 -11.04 -32.16
CA ALA A 25 0.81 -9.93 -31.60
C ALA A 25 2.02 -10.50 -30.87
N THR A 26 3.21 -10.05 -31.26
CA THR A 26 4.50 -10.50 -30.73
C THR A 26 5.14 -9.37 -29.94
N GLU A 27 5.48 -9.68 -28.70
CA GLU A 27 6.14 -8.77 -27.76
C GLU A 27 7.66 -8.67 -28.01
N PRO A 28 8.36 -7.67 -27.42
CA PRO A 28 9.80 -7.51 -27.55
C PRO A 28 10.64 -8.71 -27.08
N ASN A 29 10.11 -9.54 -26.17
CA ASN A 29 10.75 -10.78 -25.73
C ASN A 29 10.42 -11.98 -26.64
N GLY A 30 9.69 -11.78 -27.75
CA GLY A 30 9.26 -12.80 -28.68
C GLY A 30 8.00 -13.58 -28.25
N ALA A 31 7.38 -13.24 -27.12
CA ALA A 31 6.15 -13.88 -26.68
C ALA A 31 4.99 -13.53 -27.63
N VAL A 32 4.26 -14.55 -28.09
CA VAL A 32 3.19 -14.39 -29.09
C VAL A 32 1.83 -14.60 -28.43
N THR A 33 0.91 -13.67 -28.67
CA THR A 33 -0.53 -13.85 -28.42
C THR A 33 -1.24 -14.01 -29.75
N SER A 34 -2.06 -15.05 -29.90
CA SER A 34 -2.85 -15.31 -31.11
C SER A 34 -4.34 -15.11 -30.90
N TYR A 35 -5.03 -14.72 -31.96
CA TYR A 35 -6.46 -14.43 -31.95
C TYR A 35 -7.20 -15.21 -33.04
N THR A 36 -8.41 -15.65 -32.74
CA THR A 36 -9.34 -16.20 -33.73
C THR A 36 -10.61 -15.37 -33.78
N TYR A 37 -11.32 -15.39 -34.90
CA TYR A 37 -12.46 -14.53 -35.16
C TYR A 37 -13.63 -15.29 -35.76
N ASP A 38 -14.84 -14.80 -35.50
CA ASP A 38 -16.02 -15.22 -36.24
C ASP A 38 -16.10 -14.51 -37.61
N PRO A 39 -17.04 -14.89 -38.50
CA PRO A 39 -17.20 -14.22 -39.80
C PRO A 39 -17.57 -12.73 -39.72
N ARG A 40 -18.05 -12.25 -38.56
CA ARG A 40 -18.43 -10.87 -38.29
C ARG A 40 -17.27 -10.05 -37.70
N GLY A 41 -16.10 -10.67 -37.47
CA GLY A 41 -14.90 -10.04 -36.94
C GLY A 41 -14.86 -9.97 -35.41
N ASN A 42 -15.76 -10.67 -34.71
CA ASN A 42 -15.73 -10.75 -33.25
C ASN A 42 -14.65 -11.76 -32.80
N VAL A 43 -13.92 -11.46 -31.73
CA VAL A 43 -12.83 -12.32 -31.22
C VAL A 43 -13.39 -13.57 -30.55
N LEU A 44 -13.20 -14.76 -31.13
CA LEU A 44 -13.65 -16.02 -30.53
C LEU A 44 -12.69 -16.54 -29.45
N THR A 45 -11.39 -16.43 -29.69
CA THR A 45 -10.37 -16.84 -28.72
C THR A 45 -9.19 -15.88 -28.72
N ALA A 46 -8.63 -15.65 -27.54
CA ALA A 46 -7.30 -15.06 -27.36
C ALA A 46 -6.42 -16.08 -26.62
N THR A 47 -5.29 -16.45 -27.21
CA THR A 47 -4.36 -17.45 -26.67
C THR A 47 -3.01 -16.80 -26.43
N ASN A 48 -2.58 -16.72 -25.17
CA ASN A 48 -1.29 -16.10 -24.84
C ASN A 48 -0.10 -17.05 -25.11
N ALA A 49 1.12 -16.56 -24.89
CA ALA A 49 2.36 -17.30 -25.15
C ALA A 49 2.57 -18.58 -24.32
N LEU A 50 1.77 -18.79 -23.26
CA LEU A 50 1.77 -20.03 -22.46
C LEU A 50 0.63 -20.98 -22.85
N GLY A 51 -0.14 -20.65 -23.88
CA GLY A 51 -1.31 -21.44 -24.30
C GLY A 51 -2.53 -21.24 -23.40
N HIS A 52 -2.57 -20.20 -22.57
CA HIS A 52 -3.79 -19.85 -21.84
C HIS A 52 -4.81 -19.27 -22.81
N VAL A 53 -5.96 -19.96 -22.93
CA VAL A 53 -7.03 -19.57 -23.83
C VAL A 53 -8.12 -18.85 -23.06
N THR A 54 -8.47 -17.65 -23.51
CA THR A 54 -9.73 -16.99 -23.16
C THR A 54 -10.67 -17.09 -24.35
N SER A 55 -11.88 -17.58 -24.14
CA SER A 55 -12.89 -17.75 -25.20
C SER A 55 -14.08 -16.84 -24.98
N TYR A 56 -14.70 -16.39 -26.07
CA TYR A 56 -15.87 -15.53 -26.05
C TYR A 56 -16.98 -16.12 -26.93
N ALA A 57 -18.22 -15.98 -26.48
CA ALA A 57 -19.41 -16.19 -27.31
C ALA A 57 -20.17 -14.87 -27.44
N TYR A 58 -20.82 -14.68 -28.58
CA TYR A 58 -21.53 -13.45 -28.92
C TYR A 58 -22.98 -13.73 -29.28
N ASP A 59 -23.85 -12.82 -28.90
CA ASP A 59 -25.23 -12.83 -29.35
C ASP A 59 -25.37 -12.36 -30.82
N ASN A 60 -26.60 -12.34 -31.32
CA ASN A 60 -26.89 -11.88 -32.68
C ASN A 60 -26.61 -10.37 -32.91
N ALA A 61 -26.44 -9.59 -31.84
CA ALA A 61 -26.09 -8.17 -31.88
C ALA A 61 -24.59 -7.92 -31.71
N ASN A 62 -23.73 -8.96 -31.78
CA ASN A 62 -22.28 -8.88 -31.59
C ASN A 62 -21.86 -8.42 -30.18
N ARG A 63 -22.70 -8.66 -29.17
CA ARG A 63 -22.38 -8.38 -27.77
C ARG A 63 -21.90 -9.65 -27.11
N VAL A 64 -20.96 -9.54 -26.17
CA VAL A 64 -20.38 -10.70 -25.47
C VAL A 64 -21.45 -11.35 -24.60
N GLU A 65 -21.93 -12.53 -24.96
CA GLU A 65 -22.90 -13.30 -24.17
C GLU A 65 -22.19 -14.11 -23.07
N SER A 66 -21.00 -14.65 -23.37
CA SER A 66 -20.19 -15.36 -22.40
C SER A 66 -18.69 -15.20 -22.64
N MET A 67 -17.93 -15.29 -21.55
CA MET A 67 -16.48 -15.31 -21.53
C MET A 67 -16.03 -16.50 -20.66
N THR A 68 -15.17 -17.35 -21.21
CA THR A 68 -14.53 -18.44 -20.47
C THR A 68 -13.06 -18.10 -20.28
N ALA A 69 -12.65 -17.93 -19.02
CA ALA A 69 -11.27 -17.64 -18.66
C ALA A 69 -10.39 -18.91 -18.74
N PRO A 70 -9.05 -18.78 -18.76
CA PRO A 70 -8.13 -19.92 -18.85
C PRO A 70 -8.27 -20.95 -17.74
N ASN A 71 -8.71 -20.53 -16.56
CA ASN A 71 -9.01 -21.40 -15.42
C ASN A 71 -10.38 -22.08 -15.49
N SER A 72 -11.03 -22.04 -16.67
CA SER A 72 -12.38 -22.55 -16.94
C SER A 72 -13.52 -21.82 -16.24
N LEU A 73 -13.26 -20.67 -15.61
CA LEU A 73 -14.31 -19.84 -15.02
C LEU A 73 -15.14 -19.16 -16.12
N VAL A 74 -16.44 -19.44 -16.13
CA VAL A 74 -17.37 -18.83 -17.09
C VAL A 74 -18.03 -17.60 -16.47
N THR A 75 -18.02 -16.50 -17.21
CA THR A 75 -18.81 -15.30 -16.93
C THR A 75 -19.82 -15.09 -18.05
N THR A 76 -21.10 -14.93 -17.71
CA THR A 76 -22.16 -14.65 -18.68
C THR A 76 -22.73 -13.26 -18.48
N TYR A 77 -23.23 -12.67 -19.57
CA TYR A 77 -23.76 -11.31 -19.58
C TYR A 77 -25.12 -11.30 -20.26
N THR A 78 -26.03 -10.45 -19.77
CA THR A 78 -27.28 -10.13 -20.46
C THR A 78 -27.39 -8.64 -20.68
N TYR A 79 -28.16 -8.24 -21.69
CA TYR A 79 -28.28 -6.85 -22.10
C TYR A 79 -29.73 -6.46 -22.34
N ASP A 80 -30.03 -5.19 -22.19
CA ASP A 80 -31.31 -4.64 -22.63
C ASP A 80 -31.33 -4.37 -24.15
N GLN A 81 -32.46 -3.84 -24.64
CA GLN A 81 -32.64 -3.49 -26.05
C GLN A 81 -31.79 -2.29 -26.51
N ARG A 82 -31.08 -1.61 -25.60
CA ARG A 82 -30.19 -0.47 -25.86
C ARG A 82 -28.71 -0.85 -25.64
N ASP A 83 -28.41 -2.14 -25.66
CA ASP A 83 -27.06 -2.70 -25.51
C ASP A 83 -26.40 -2.40 -24.16
N ARG A 84 -27.21 -2.11 -23.12
CA ARG A 84 -26.72 -1.86 -21.77
C ARG A 84 -26.79 -3.13 -20.93
N LEU A 85 -25.75 -3.39 -20.12
CA LEU A 85 -25.59 -4.58 -19.30
C LEU A 85 -26.69 -4.68 -18.22
N LEU A 86 -27.49 -5.75 -18.23
CA LEU A 86 -28.49 -6.02 -17.20
C LEU A 86 -27.98 -6.96 -16.11
N THR A 87 -27.31 -8.04 -16.48
CA THR A 87 -26.77 -8.99 -15.51
C THR A 87 -25.37 -9.44 -15.91
N GLN A 88 -24.53 -9.66 -14.89
CA GLN A 88 -23.28 -10.36 -15.00
C GLN A 88 -23.34 -11.55 -14.03
N THR A 89 -23.12 -12.76 -14.52
CA THR A 89 -23.12 -13.98 -13.69
C THR A 89 -21.77 -14.67 -13.80
N VAL A 90 -21.03 -14.75 -12.69
CA VAL A 90 -19.73 -15.43 -12.61
C VAL A 90 -19.90 -16.81 -11.99
N GLY A 91 -19.38 -17.84 -12.66
CA GLY A 91 -19.41 -19.23 -12.22
C GLY A 91 -20.83 -19.81 -12.05
N GLY A 92 -21.84 -19.19 -12.67
CA GLY A 92 -23.24 -19.59 -12.51
C GLY A 92 -23.86 -19.28 -11.14
N GLN A 93 -23.15 -18.58 -10.25
CA GLN A 93 -23.55 -18.38 -8.86
C GLN A 93 -23.52 -16.92 -8.43
N GLN A 94 -22.44 -16.19 -8.74
CA GLN A 94 -22.27 -14.80 -8.30
C GLN A 94 -22.92 -13.86 -9.32
N ILE A 95 -24.09 -13.32 -8.98
CA ILE A 95 -24.89 -12.50 -9.89
C ILE A 95 -24.83 -11.03 -9.47
N THR A 96 -24.40 -10.17 -10.38
CA THR A 96 -24.55 -8.72 -10.30
C THR A 96 -25.66 -8.28 -11.24
N MET A 97 -26.62 -7.50 -10.74
CA MET A 97 -27.74 -6.98 -11.55
C MET A 97 -27.72 -5.45 -11.59
N LEU A 98 -27.98 -4.89 -12.77
CA LEU A 98 -28.05 -3.45 -13.00
C LEU A 98 -29.44 -3.08 -13.54
N THR A 99 -29.93 -1.92 -13.11
CA THR A 99 -31.07 -1.25 -13.73
C THR A 99 -30.66 0.14 -14.19
N TYR A 100 -31.48 0.77 -15.04
CA TYR A 100 -31.13 2.06 -15.60
C TYR A 100 -32.32 3.01 -15.68
N LYS A 101 -32.05 4.28 -15.43
CA LYS A 101 -32.95 5.38 -15.73
C LYS A 101 -33.26 5.46 -17.24
N PRO A 102 -34.40 6.07 -17.62
CA PRO A 102 -34.75 6.28 -19.02
C PRO A 102 -33.67 6.99 -19.86
N PHE A 103 -32.92 7.91 -19.26
CA PHE A 103 -31.84 8.67 -19.89
C PHE A 103 -30.47 7.98 -19.89
N GLY A 104 -30.40 6.67 -19.62
CA GLY A 104 -29.18 5.90 -19.86
C GLY A 104 -28.29 5.64 -18.64
N LYS A 105 -28.45 6.38 -17.54
CA LYS A 105 -27.62 6.23 -16.33
C LYS A 105 -28.08 5.06 -15.46
N VAL A 106 -27.15 4.44 -14.75
CA VAL A 106 -27.42 3.33 -13.82
C VAL A 106 -28.33 3.82 -12.71
N GLU A 107 -29.44 3.13 -12.47
CA GLU A 107 -30.38 3.43 -11.39
C GLU A 107 -30.06 2.61 -10.15
N THR A 108 -29.91 1.30 -10.31
CA THR A 108 -29.54 0.40 -9.21
C THR A 108 -28.44 -0.58 -9.61
N ILE A 109 -27.67 -1.03 -8.63
CA ILE A 109 -26.75 -2.17 -8.72
C ILE A 109 -27.03 -3.09 -7.53
N THR A 110 -27.32 -4.37 -7.80
CA THR A 110 -27.37 -5.42 -6.77
C THR A 110 -26.13 -6.28 -6.89
N LEU A 111 -25.32 -6.34 -5.84
CA LEU A 111 -24.12 -7.19 -5.78
C LEU A 111 -24.48 -8.64 -5.40
N PRO A 112 -23.61 -9.63 -5.66
CA PRO A 112 -23.83 -11.02 -5.25
C PRO A 112 -24.12 -11.19 -3.76
N THR A 113 -23.54 -10.33 -2.92
CA THR A 113 -23.77 -10.30 -1.47
C THR A 113 -25.17 -9.84 -1.06
N GLY A 114 -25.98 -9.39 -2.01
CA GLY A 114 -27.31 -8.80 -1.78
C GLY A 114 -27.28 -7.31 -1.44
N LEU A 115 -26.11 -6.65 -1.46
CA LEU A 115 -26.04 -5.20 -1.29
C LEU A 115 -26.65 -4.52 -2.52
N LEU A 116 -27.71 -3.77 -2.31
CA LEU A 116 -28.39 -2.97 -3.33
C LEU A 116 -27.96 -1.52 -3.17
N LEU A 117 -27.38 -0.94 -4.21
CA LEU A 117 -27.05 0.48 -4.33
C LEU A 117 -28.08 1.14 -5.26
N ASN A 118 -28.63 2.28 -4.85
CA ASN A 118 -29.50 3.13 -5.66
C ASN A 118 -28.80 4.47 -5.90
N TYR A 119 -28.84 4.98 -7.13
CA TYR A 119 -28.21 6.24 -7.53
C TYR A 119 -29.23 7.31 -7.89
N THR A 120 -28.98 8.54 -7.43
CA THR A 120 -29.82 9.70 -7.72
C THR A 120 -29.08 10.73 -8.57
N TYR A 121 -29.79 11.33 -9.51
CA TYR A 121 -29.25 12.28 -10.48
C TYR A 121 -30.05 13.58 -10.46
N ASP A 122 -29.40 14.70 -10.74
CA ASP A 122 -30.08 15.97 -10.99
C ASP A 122 -30.72 16.01 -12.39
N ALA A 123 -31.39 17.12 -12.71
CA ALA A 123 -32.03 17.34 -14.00
C ALA A 123 -31.03 17.41 -15.18
N ALA A 124 -29.74 17.64 -14.91
CA ALA A 124 -28.66 17.58 -15.89
C ALA A 124 -28.04 16.17 -16.00
N HIS A 125 -28.66 15.16 -15.38
CA HIS A 125 -28.21 13.76 -15.32
C HIS A 125 -26.83 13.57 -14.66
N ARG A 126 -26.46 14.47 -13.75
CA ARG A 126 -25.23 14.39 -12.93
C ARG A 126 -25.55 13.72 -11.60
N LEU A 127 -24.63 12.90 -11.11
CA LEU A 127 -24.82 12.11 -9.88
C LEU A 127 -24.83 13.04 -8.65
N ILE A 128 -25.92 13.01 -7.88
CA ILE A 128 -26.09 13.84 -6.67
C ILE A 128 -26.27 13.02 -5.39
N GLY A 129 -26.30 11.69 -5.50
CA GLY A 129 -26.29 10.86 -4.31
C GLY A 129 -26.41 9.37 -4.58
N TRP A 130 -26.31 8.62 -3.50
CA TRP A 130 -26.52 7.19 -3.45
C TRP A 130 -27.19 6.80 -2.13
N SER A 131 -27.87 5.65 -2.12
CA SER A 131 -28.37 5.01 -0.91
C SER A 131 -28.26 3.50 -1.04
N ASN A 132 -28.25 2.76 0.07
CA ASN A 132 -28.24 1.31 0.03
C ASN A 132 -29.37 0.66 0.85
N ASN A 133 -29.55 -0.65 0.67
CA ASN A 133 -30.53 -1.44 1.44
C ASN A 133 -30.12 -1.72 2.90
N ARG A 134 -29.03 -1.11 3.39
CA ARG A 134 -28.71 -1.03 4.83
C ARG A 134 -29.19 0.28 5.46
N GLY A 135 -29.79 1.18 4.67
CA GLY A 135 -30.27 2.50 5.10
C GLY A 135 -29.21 3.61 5.01
N GLU A 136 -27.98 3.30 4.62
CA GLU A 136 -26.90 4.28 4.51
C GLU A 136 -27.03 5.07 3.22
N SER A 137 -26.58 6.32 3.23
CA SER A 137 -26.68 7.19 2.05
C SER A 137 -25.55 8.19 1.95
N GLY A 138 -25.29 8.68 0.73
CA GLY A 138 -24.40 9.80 0.46
C GLY A 138 -25.07 10.82 -0.44
N THR A 139 -24.83 12.10 -0.19
CA THR A 139 -25.36 13.22 -0.98
C THR A 139 -24.25 14.15 -1.43
N TYR A 140 -24.36 14.65 -2.67
CA TYR A 140 -23.41 15.57 -3.29
C TYR A 140 -24.10 16.88 -3.65
N THR A 141 -23.44 18.00 -3.34
CA THR A 141 -23.77 19.30 -3.92
C THR A 141 -22.80 19.56 -5.06
N LEU A 142 -23.35 19.91 -6.23
CA LEU A 142 -22.57 20.22 -7.42
C LEU A 142 -22.68 21.71 -7.75
N ASP A 143 -21.61 22.32 -8.22
CA ASP A 143 -21.68 23.65 -8.84
C ASP A 143 -22.21 23.57 -10.30
N GLY A 144 -22.23 24.71 -10.99
CA GLY A 144 -22.67 24.79 -12.38
C GLY A 144 -21.79 24.01 -13.38
N MET A 145 -20.52 23.78 -13.05
CA MET A 145 -19.58 23.00 -13.87
C MET A 145 -19.61 21.51 -13.53
N GLY A 146 -20.30 21.13 -12.46
CA GLY A 146 -20.45 19.73 -12.03
C GLY A 146 -19.42 19.28 -10.99
N ASN A 147 -18.61 20.20 -10.46
CA ASN A 147 -17.66 19.87 -9.38
C ASN A 147 -18.42 19.64 -8.08
N ARG A 148 -17.95 18.69 -7.28
CA ARG A 148 -18.53 18.40 -5.96
C ARG A 148 -18.09 19.43 -4.93
N THR A 149 -18.95 20.39 -4.58
CA THR A 149 -18.66 21.43 -3.59
C THR A 149 -19.00 21.01 -2.16
N ALA A 150 -19.88 20.02 -1.98
CA ALA A 150 -20.12 19.41 -0.68
C ALA A 150 -20.47 17.92 -0.82
N GLU A 151 -20.15 17.16 0.22
CA GLU A 151 -20.43 15.74 0.32
C GLU A 151 -20.79 15.41 1.77
N GLN A 152 -21.85 14.63 1.95
CA GLN A 152 -22.27 14.12 3.26
C GLN A 152 -22.61 12.65 3.14
N ILE A 153 -22.15 11.84 4.08
CA ILE A 153 -22.49 10.42 4.23
C ILE A 153 -23.24 10.26 5.54
N LYS A 154 -24.37 9.55 5.48
CA LYS A 154 -25.27 9.34 6.60
C LYS A 154 -25.42 7.85 6.92
N ASP A 155 -25.55 7.57 8.21
CA ASP A 155 -25.89 6.23 8.72
C ASP A 155 -27.35 5.88 8.46
N SER A 156 -27.73 4.66 8.85
CA SER A 156 -29.11 4.15 8.71
C SER A 156 -30.14 4.88 9.57
N ALA A 157 -29.70 5.62 10.60
CA ALA A 157 -30.54 6.48 11.43
C ALA A 157 -30.64 7.92 10.88
N GLY A 158 -29.89 8.25 9.82
CA GLY A 158 -29.86 9.57 9.19
C GLY A 158 -28.87 10.55 9.81
N ASN A 159 -28.03 10.12 10.76
CA ASN A 159 -26.97 10.96 11.32
C ASN A 159 -25.82 11.11 10.33
N VAL A 160 -25.18 12.27 10.30
CA VAL A 160 -23.99 12.49 9.46
C VAL A 160 -22.80 11.75 10.06
N ALA A 161 -22.32 10.73 9.36
CA ALA A 161 -21.14 9.95 9.75
C ALA A 161 -19.84 10.54 9.17
N TRP A 162 -19.94 11.24 8.03
CA TRP A 162 -18.79 11.92 7.42
C TRP A 162 -19.26 13.09 6.54
N ASN A 163 -18.53 14.19 6.53
CA ASN A 163 -18.78 15.30 5.62
C ASN A 163 -17.50 15.99 5.13
N ALA A 164 -17.55 16.51 3.92
CA ALA A 164 -16.54 17.39 3.36
C ALA A 164 -17.14 18.53 2.55
N VAL A 165 -16.52 19.71 2.65
CA VAL A 165 -16.82 20.90 1.84
C VAL A 165 -15.60 21.24 1.01
N ARG A 166 -15.81 21.64 -0.25
CA ARG A 166 -14.77 21.96 -1.22
C ARG A 166 -15.03 23.33 -1.83
N ALA A 167 -14.01 24.19 -1.85
CA ALA A 167 -14.02 25.43 -2.60
C ALA A 167 -13.31 25.19 -3.94
N ILE A 168 -13.94 25.58 -5.04
CA ILE A 168 -13.37 25.51 -6.39
C ILE A 168 -13.01 26.93 -6.82
N ASN A 169 -11.80 27.13 -7.35
CA ASN A 169 -11.37 28.43 -7.85
C ASN A 169 -11.91 28.71 -9.27
N ASN A 170 -11.60 29.89 -9.78
CA ASN A 170 -12.04 30.36 -11.10
C ASN A 170 -11.40 29.62 -12.30
N ILE A 171 -10.35 28.82 -12.09
CA ILE A 171 -9.73 27.96 -13.11
C ILE A 171 -10.15 26.49 -12.97
N ASN A 172 -11.23 26.23 -12.25
CA ASN A 172 -11.80 24.89 -12.06
C ASN A 172 -10.85 23.90 -11.34
N ARG A 173 -10.16 24.37 -10.31
CA ARG A 173 -9.30 23.57 -9.42
C ARG A 173 -9.74 23.68 -7.96
N LEU A 174 -9.46 22.65 -7.17
CA LEU A 174 -9.78 22.58 -5.75
C LEU A 174 -8.93 23.59 -4.96
N ALA A 175 -9.50 24.70 -4.52
CA ALA A 175 -8.80 25.73 -3.75
C ALA A 175 -8.73 25.42 -2.24
N ALA A 176 -9.74 24.75 -1.71
CA ALA A 176 -9.76 24.31 -0.32
C ALA A 176 -10.65 23.09 -0.13
N LYS A 177 -10.32 22.26 0.86
CA LYS A 177 -11.14 21.13 1.32
C LYS A 177 -11.22 21.18 2.84
N THR A 178 -12.42 21.15 3.39
CA THR A 178 -12.67 21.05 4.82
C THR A 178 -13.39 19.74 5.11
N GLU A 179 -12.76 18.85 5.89
CA GLU A 179 -13.34 17.62 6.41
C GLU A 179 -13.86 17.84 7.82
N GLY A 180 -15.03 17.26 8.12
CA GLY A 180 -15.68 17.48 9.39
C GLY A 180 -16.06 18.95 9.62
N SER A 181 -15.77 19.45 10.82
CA SER A 181 -16.00 20.83 11.21
C SER A 181 -14.74 21.71 11.16
N ASN A 182 -13.54 21.13 11.17
CA ASN A 182 -12.31 21.89 11.46
C ASN A 182 -11.03 21.42 10.78
N GLN A 183 -11.05 20.38 9.93
CA GLN A 183 -9.85 19.91 9.23
C GLN A 183 -9.79 20.50 7.82
N THR A 184 -9.12 21.65 7.68
CA THR A 184 -9.05 22.38 6.39
C THR A 184 -7.68 22.25 5.74
N SER A 185 -7.65 21.92 4.46
CA SER A 185 -6.48 22.07 3.58
C SER A 185 -6.76 23.11 2.49
N ILE A 186 -5.77 23.95 2.19
CA ILE A 186 -5.82 25.00 1.17
C ILE A 186 -4.76 24.71 0.12
N PHE A 187 -5.12 24.87 -1.15
CA PHE A 187 -4.26 24.58 -2.30
C PHE A 187 -4.08 25.84 -3.14
N GLY A 188 -2.82 26.21 -3.35
CA GLY A 188 -2.40 27.30 -4.22
C GLY A 188 -1.94 26.76 -5.57
N TYR A 189 -2.38 27.43 -6.64
CA TYR A 189 -1.99 27.12 -8.01
C TYR A 189 -1.38 28.35 -8.65
N ASP A 190 -0.52 28.15 -9.63
CA ASP A 190 -0.16 29.25 -10.51
C ASP A 190 -1.17 29.43 -11.66
N ALA A 191 -0.88 30.38 -12.55
CA ALA A 191 -1.79 30.77 -13.62
C ALA A 191 -2.06 29.67 -14.66
N ASN A 192 -1.23 28.63 -14.73
CA ASN A 192 -1.41 27.52 -15.68
C ASN A 192 -2.06 26.29 -15.00
N GLY A 193 -2.28 26.35 -13.69
CA GLY A 193 -3.07 25.37 -12.94
C GLY A 193 -2.27 24.26 -12.26
N GLU A 194 -0.94 24.35 -12.23
CA GLU A 194 -0.05 23.49 -11.45
C GLU A 194 -0.09 23.87 -9.96
N LEU A 195 -0.07 22.87 -9.09
CA LEU A 195 -0.05 23.06 -7.64
C LEU A 195 1.32 23.62 -7.22
N THR A 196 1.31 24.79 -6.58
CA THR A 196 2.52 25.47 -6.09
C THR A 196 2.58 25.55 -4.58
N ARG A 197 1.46 25.32 -3.88
CA ARG A 197 1.41 25.36 -2.41
C ARG A 197 0.29 24.48 -1.87
N GLU A 198 0.55 23.76 -0.80
CA GLU A 198 -0.47 23.17 0.06
C GLU A 198 -0.33 23.76 1.47
N THR A 199 -1.43 24.00 2.16
CA THR A 199 -1.44 24.55 3.52
C THR A 199 -2.49 23.85 4.37
N ASN A 200 -2.10 23.34 5.53
CA ASN A 200 -3.03 22.67 6.45
C ASN A 200 -3.80 23.65 7.35
N GLY A 201 -4.68 23.13 8.21
CA GLY A 201 -5.54 23.92 9.08
C GLY A 201 -4.82 24.70 10.19
N LEU A 202 -3.51 24.50 10.34
CA LEU A 202 -2.63 25.25 11.25
C LEU A 202 -1.78 26.29 10.51
N ASN A 203 -2.08 26.56 9.23
CA ASN A 203 -1.31 27.45 8.36
C ASN A 203 0.14 27.00 8.14
N GLN A 204 0.41 25.70 8.24
CA GLN A 204 1.71 25.12 7.89
C GLN A 204 1.68 24.74 6.42
N SER A 205 2.69 25.14 5.66
CA SER A 205 2.67 25.05 4.20
C SER A 205 3.82 24.23 3.63
N THR A 206 3.53 23.50 2.56
CA THR A 206 4.53 22.92 1.65
C THR A 206 4.44 23.64 0.31
N GLU A 207 5.58 24.08 -0.23
CA GLU A 207 5.67 24.81 -1.49
C GLU A 207 6.39 24.00 -2.57
N TYR A 208 5.98 24.18 -3.82
CA TYR A 208 6.53 23.49 -4.99
C TYR A 208 7.17 24.48 -5.95
N GLY A 209 8.49 24.38 -6.10
CA GLY A 209 9.25 25.09 -7.12
C GLY A 209 9.26 24.28 -8.41
N LEU A 210 8.86 24.91 -9.52
CA LEU A 210 8.86 24.29 -10.85
C LEU A 210 10.10 24.70 -11.64
N ASP A 211 10.65 23.80 -12.47
CA ASP A 211 11.67 24.14 -13.46
C ASP A 211 11.08 24.83 -14.70
N ASN A 212 11.94 25.15 -15.68
CA ASN A 212 11.54 25.78 -16.94
C ASN A 212 10.62 24.91 -17.81
N LEU A 213 10.61 23.58 -17.58
CA LEU A 213 9.69 22.63 -18.21
C LEU A 213 8.46 22.35 -17.34
N ARG A 214 8.27 23.11 -16.26
CA ARG A 214 7.11 23.07 -15.37
C ARG A 214 6.99 21.76 -14.57
N ARG A 215 8.11 21.06 -14.37
CA ARG A 215 8.21 19.88 -13.50
C ARG A 215 8.64 20.32 -12.10
N VAL A 216 8.23 19.60 -11.06
CA VAL A 216 8.64 19.91 -9.67
C VAL A 216 10.14 19.71 -9.51
N ALA A 217 10.90 20.78 -9.29
CA ALA A 217 12.34 20.75 -9.08
C ALA A 217 12.74 21.01 -7.63
N ALA A 218 11.84 21.60 -6.84
CA ALA A 218 12.07 21.86 -5.42
C ALA A 218 10.77 21.67 -4.62
N MET A 219 10.91 21.19 -3.40
CA MET A 219 9.84 21.08 -2.41
C MET A 219 10.33 21.72 -1.12
N THR A 220 9.68 22.78 -0.67
CA THR A 220 10.02 23.47 0.58
C THR A 220 8.95 23.19 1.62
N ASP A 221 9.34 22.63 2.76
CA ASP A 221 8.42 22.26 3.82
C ASP A 221 8.06 23.45 4.74
N ALA A 222 7.17 23.20 5.71
CA ALA A 222 6.71 24.20 6.66
C ALA A 222 7.79 24.64 7.67
N ALA A 223 8.94 23.96 7.71
CA ALA A 223 10.13 24.36 8.45
C ALA A 223 11.14 25.11 7.56
N SER A 224 10.76 25.45 6.33
CA SER A 224 11.60 26.10 5.32
C SER A 224 12.83 25.29 4.90
N ALA A 225 12.83 23.97 5.11
CA ALA A 225 13.82 23.08 4.53
C ALA A 225 13.41 22.70 3.10
N THR A 226 14.37 22.52 2.21
CA THR A 226 14.11 22.26 0.79
C THR A 226 14.74 20.94 0.33
N ALA A 227 13.91 20.07 -0.24
CA ALA A 227 14.35 18.94 -1.05
C ALA A 227 14.35 19.34 -2.54
N THR A 228 15.26 18.78 -3.35
CA THR A 228 15.40 19.15 -4.78
C THR A 228 15.49 17.94 -5.70
N LEU A 229 14.98 18.09 -6.92
CA LEU A 229 15.04 17.11 -7.99
C LEU A 229 15.73 17.67 -9.22
N LYS A 230 16.52 16.83 -9.90
CA LYS A 230 17.02 17.10 -11.25
C LYS A 230 16.54 16.02 -12.21
N TYR A 231 16.38 16.43 -13.46
CA TYR A 231 15.85 15.59 -14.52
C TYR A 231 16.78 15.58 -15.72
N ASN A 232 16.74 14.49 -16.49
CA ASN A 232 17.33 14.44 -17.82
C ASN A 232 16.37 15.00 -18.90
N ALA A 233 16.78 14.90 -20.16
CA ALA A 233 15.99 15.35 -21.32
C ALA A 233 14.76 14.49 -21.63
N LEU A 234 14.61 13.34 -20.96
CA LEU A 234 13.46 12.42 -21.08
C LEU A 234 12.50 12.54 -19.88
N ASP A 235 12.58 13.65 -19.12
CA ASP A 235 11.78 13.90 -17.93
C ASP A 235 11.98 12.91 -16.77
N ALA A 236 13.06 12.12 -16.79
CA ALA A 236 13.37 11.17 -15.74
C ALA A 236 14.31 11.76 -14.68
N VAL A 237 14.04 11.47 -13.40
CA VAL A 237 14.84 11.98 -12.26
C VAL A 237 16.24 11.37 -12.26
N THR A 238 17.27 12.20 -12.25
CA THR A 238 18.68 11.78 -12.19
C THR A 238 19.36 12.13 -10.87
N GLU A 239 18.79 13.03 -10.09
CA GLU A 239 19.29 13.42 -8.77
C GLU A 239 18.11 13.81 -7.88
N ALA A 240 18.11 13.32 -6.64
CA ALA A 240 17.20 13.72 -5.60
C ALA A 240 17.99 14.08 -4.34
N LYS A 241 17.82 15.29 -3.82
CA LYS A 241 18.37 15.70 -2.53
C LYS A 241 17.24 15.85 -1.52
N ASP A 242 17.38 15.20 -0.37
CA ASP A 242 16.41 15.31 0.71
C ASP A 242 16.46 16.67 1.41
N PHE A 243 15.63 16.85 2.44
CA PHE A 243 15.53 18.10 3.22
C PHE A 243 16.81 18.43 4.02
N LYS A 244 17.70 17.47 4.23
CA LYS A 244 19.02 17.65 4.86
C LYS A 244 20.11 17.93 3.81
N GLY A 245 19.83 17.67 2.53
CA GLY A 245 20.76 17.80 1.42
C GLY A 245 21.50 16.50 1.05
N VAL A 246 21.12 15.35 1.64
CA VAL A 246 21.68 14.05 1.25
C VAL A 246 21.21 13.71 -0.16
N MET A 247 22.16 13.43 -1.04
CA MET A 247 21.90 13.16 -2.45
C MET A 247 21.72 11.65 -2.70
N THR A 248 20.67 11.29 -3.42
CA THR A 248 20.57 10.03 -4.16
C THR A 248 20.66 10.33 -5.66
N GLY A 249 21.61 9.71 -6.35
CA GLY A 249 21.81 9.86 -7.80
C GLY A 249 21.33 8.64 -8.58
N TYR A 250 20.81 8.86 -9.79
CA TYR A 250 20.33 7.80 -10.69
C TYR A 250 20.98 7.92 -12.07
N VAL A 251 21.44 6.79 -12.60
CA VAL A 251 21.80 6.62 -14.02
C VAL A 251 20.65 5.88 -14.69
N ARG A 252 20.24 6.34 -15.88
CA ARG A 252 19.11 5.76 -16.61
C ARG A 252 19.46 5.43 -18.05
N ASP A 253 18.85 4.38 -18.57
CA ASP A 253 18.92 4.03 -19.99
C ASP A 253 18.02 4.94 -20.85
N ALA A 254 18.01 4.74 -22.17
CA ALA A 254 17.19 5.53 -23.08
C ALA A 254 15.67 5.26 -22.97
N GLN A 255 15.29 4.18 -22.26
CA GLN A 255 13.90 3.85 -21.94
C GLN A 255 13.47 4.47 -20.60
N GLY A 256 14.40 5.09 -19.87
CA GLY A 256 14.15 5.72 -18.57
C GLY A 256 14.30 4.77 -17.39
N ASN A 257 14.70 3.51 -17.60
CA ASN A 257 14.89 2.56 -16.51
C ASN A 257 16.16 2.93 -15.71
N PRO A 258 16.14 2.88 -14.36
CA PRO A 258 17.32 3.15 -13.55
C PRO A 258 18.31 1.99 -13.63
N THR A 259 19.46 2.20 -14.27
CA THR A 259 20.53 1.20 -14.37
C THR A 259 21.52 1.27 -13.21
N SER A 260 21.54 2.38 -12.47
CA SER A 260 22.27 2.51 -11.21
C SER A 260 21.63 3.54 -10.31
N GLU A 261 21.72 3.30 -9.01
CA GLU A 261 21.41 4.24 -7.93
C GLU A 261 22.61 4.34 -7.00
N THR A 262 22.96 5.55 -6.59
CA THR A 262 24.01 5.78 -5.59
C THR A 262 23.46 6.65 -4.47
N SER A 263 23.55 6.19 -3.24
CA SER A 263 23.09 6.90 -2.06
C SER A 263 24.08 6.73 -0.90
N PRO A 264 24.42 7.79 -0.15
CA PRO A 264 25.16 7.65 1.11
C PRO A 264 24.43 6.83 2.19
N ASP A 265 23.12 6.62 2.05
CA ASP A 265 22.32 5.88 3.02
C ASP A 265 22.42 4.36 2.85
N VAL A 266 22.55 3.89 1.61
CA VAL A 266 22.48 2.45 1.27
C VAL A 266 23.55 1.99 0.28
N GLY A 267 24.54 2.84 -0.01
CA GLY A 267 25.58 2.59 -0.99
C GLY A 267 25.10 2.66 -2.45
N SER A 268 25.78 1.93 -3.33
CA SER A 268 25.50 1.90 -4.76
C SER A 268 24.87 0.59 -5.19
N THR A 269 23.83 0.66 -6.00
CA THR A 269 23.22 -0.50 -6.63
C THR A 269 23.26 -0.36 -8.15
N SER A 270 23.25 -1.49 -8.86
CA SER A 270 23.17 -1.53 -10.33
C SER A 270 22.16 -2.55 -10.79
N THR A 271 21.51 -2.29 -11.92
CA THR A 271 20.45 -3.17 -12.45
C THR A 271 20.53 -3.30 -13.96
N GLN A 272 20.35 -4.54 -14.41
CA GLN A 272 20.21 -4.90 -15.80
C GLN A 272 18.75 -5.23 -16.10
N TYR A 273 18.29 -4.88 -17.30
CA TYR A 273 16.93 -5.07 -17.77
C TYR A 273 16.87 -5.98 -19.01
N ASP A 274 15.76 -6.70 -19.16
CA ASP A 274 15.42 -7.46 -20.36
C ASP A 274 14.74 -6.60 -21.44
N ALA A 275 14.33 -7.24 -22.53
CA ALA A 275 13.62 -6.59 -23.63
C ALA A 275 12.22 -6.09 -23.25
N LEU A 276 11.63 -6.52 -22.12
CA LEU A 276 10.37 -5.97 -21.61
C LEU A 276 10.59 -4.77 -20.68
N GLY A 277 11.84 -4.39 -20.40
CA GLY A 277 12.15 -3.38 -19.38
C GLY A 277 11.98 -3.91 -17.96
N LEU A 278 12.02 -5.23 -17.76
CA LEU A 278 11.98 -5.86 -16.45
C LEU A 278 13.40 -6.21 -15.99
N PRO A 279 13.73 -6.07 -14.69
CA PRO A 279 15.03 -6.44 -14.17
C PRO A 279 15.36 -7.92 -14.33
N THR A 280 16.59 -8.19 -14.76
CA THR A 280 17.21 -9.53 -14.90
C THR A 280 18.34 -9.75 -13.91
N GLN A 281 19.03 -8.70 -13.48
CA GLN A 281 20.05 -8.78 -12.45
C GLN A 281 20.11 -7.49 -11.66
N ILE A 282 20.17 -7.61 -10.35
CA ILE A 282 20.36 -6.52 -9.39
C ILE A 282 21.63 -6.82 -8.61
N ILE A 283 22.52 -5.84 -8.48
CA ILE A 283 23.72 -5.94 -7.64
C ILE A 283 23.62 -4.86 -6.57
N ASP A 284 23.68 -5.27 -5.31
CA ASP A 284 23.60 -4.36 -4.17
C ASP A 284 24.96 -3.71 -3.82
N ALA A 285 25.01 -2.91 -2.76
CA ALA A 285 26.22 -2.21 -2.34
C ALA A 285 27.26 -3.12 -1.66
N LEU A 286 26.88 -4.34 -1.27
CA LEU A 286 27.80 -5.40 -0.85
C LEU A 286 28.40 -6.16 -2.05
N GLY A 287 27.97 -5.88 -3.27
CA GLY A 287 28.35 -6.61 -4.47
C GLY A 287 27.61 -7.95 -4.63
N GLN A 288 26.54 -8.17 -3.87
CA GLN A 288 25.72 -9.37 -3.95
C GLN A 288 24.75 -9.25 -5.14
N ALA A 289 24.82 -10.22 -6.04
CA ALA A 289 23.95 -10.27 -7.21
C ALA A 289 22.69 -11.11 -6.93
N THR A 290 21.52 -10.57 -7.28
CA THR A 290 20.26 -11.30 -7.44
C THR A 290 19.92 -11.37 -8.92
N THR A 291 19.89 -12.56 -9.49
CA THR A 291 19.55 -12.80 -10.90
C THR A 291 18.14 -13.35 -11.01
N ILE A 292 17.33 -12.80 -11.93
CA ILE A 292 15.90 -13.10 -12.08
C ILE A 292 15.66 -13.69 -13.46
N ALA A 293 15.13 -14.92 -13.50
CA ALA A 293 14.62 -15.54 -14.72
C ALA A 293 13.10 -15.41 -14.79
N ARG A 294 12.57 -15.27 -16.00
CA ARG A 294 11.14 -15.07 -16.28
C ARG A 294 10.62 -15.99 -17.37
N ASP A 295 9.33 -16.26 -17.33
CA ASP A 295 8.63 -16.93 -18.43
C ASP A 295 8.27 -15.94 -19.56
N PRO A 296 7.72 -16.41 -20.71
CA PRO A 296 7.31 -15.53 -21.80
C PRO A 296 6.29 -14.44 -21.45
N LEU A 297 5.52 -14.56 -20.35
CA LEU A 297 4.61 -13.51 -19.89
C LEU A 297 5.29 -12.48 -18.97
N GLY A 298 6.61 -12.60 -18.77
CA GLY A 298 7.38 -11.73 -17.89
C GLY A 298 7.24 -12.08 -16.41
N ARG A 299 6.67 -13.24 -16.05
CA ARG A 299 6.50 -13.64 -14.64
C ARG A 299 7.79 -14.25 -14.10
N PRO A 300 8.28 -13.87 -12.91
CA PRO A 300 9.50 -14.45 -12.34
C PRO A 300 9.32 -15.93 -12.02
N THR A 301 10.20 -16.78 -12.52
CA THR A 301 10.20 -18.25 -12.32
C THR A 301 11.38 -18.74 -11.47
N SER A 302 12.49 -17.99 -11.44
CA SER A 302 13.65 -18.29 -10.62
C SER A 302 14.34 -17.02 -10.19
N LEU A 303 14.77 -16.96 -8.93
CA LEU A 303 15.69 -15.97 -8.42
C LEU A 303 16.94 -16.70 -7.90
N VAL A 304 18.13 -16.23 -8.25
CA VAL A 304 19.41 -16.80 -7.79
C VAL A 304 20.20 -15.72 -7.07
N PHE A 305 20.59 -16.00 -5.83
CA PHE A 305 21.27 -15.05 -4.94
C PHE A 305 22.79 -15.29 -4.92
N ALA A 306 23.53 -14.35 -4.34
CA ALA A 306 25.00 -14.35 -4.36
C ALA A 306 25.63 -15.55 -3.61
N ASP A 307 24.91 -16.16 -2.68
CA ASP A 307 25.29 -17.37 -1.95
C ASP A 307 25.04 -18.67 -2.75
N GLY A 308 24.56 -18.56 -3.99
CA GLY A 308 24.21 -19.68 -4.87
C GLY A 308 22.86 -20.33 -4.56
N LYS A 309 22.11 -19.84 -3.57
CA LYS A 309 20.74 -20.30 -3.28
C LYS A 309 19.77 -19.71 -4.28
N SER A 310 18.61 -20.35 -4.41
CA SER A 310 17.58 -19.92 -5.33
C SER A 310 16.18 -20.03 -4.76
N THR A 311 15.31 -19.15 -5.24
CA THR A 311 13.86 -19.23 -5.09
C THR A 311 13.26 -19.65 -6.42
N THR A 312 12.53 -20.75 -6.43
CA THR A 312 11.76 -21.22 -7.60
C THR A 312 10.29 -20.86 -7.43
N LEU A 313 9.69 -20.28 -8.47
CA LEU A 313 8.27 -19.94 -8.53
C LEU A 313 7.58 -20.74 -9.62
N ARG A 314 6.55 -21.48 -9.25
CA ARG A 314 5.74 -22.27 -10.18
C ARG A 314 4.33 -21.73 -10.27
N TYR A 315 3.91 -21.45 -11.50
CA TYR A 315 2.57 -20.98 -11.85
C TYR A 315 1.79 -22.10 -12.53
N ASP A 316 0.48 -21.92 -12.65
CA ASP A 316 -0.37 -22.68 -13.58
C ASP A 316 -0.32 -24.21 -13.38
N GLN A 317 -0.01 -24.66 -12.14
CA GLN A 317 0.18 -26.10 -11.85
C GLN A 317 -1.11 -26.91 -11.99
N THR A 318 -2.27 -26.26 -11.91
CA THR A 318 -3.60 -26.86 -12.07
C THR A 318 -4.46 -25.98 -12.95
N THR A 319 -5.56 -26.53 -13.49
CA THR A 319 -6.54 -25.72 -14.24
C THR A 319 -7.04 -24.52 -13.42
N ALA A 320 -7.37 -24.73 -12.14
CA ALA A 320 -7.86 -23.66 -11.25
C ALA A 320 -6.79 -22.57 -10.96
N SER A 321 -5.51 -22.91 -11.05
CA SER A 321 -4.39 -22.00 -10.80
C SER A 321 -3.76 -21.40 -12.06
N LYS A 322 -4.35 -21.59 -13.25
CA LYS A 322 -3.92 -20.89 -14.48
C LYS A 322 -4.05 -19.37 -14.31
N GLY A 323 -2.96 -18.65 -14.57
CA GLY A 323 -2.79 -17.22 -14.32
C GLY A 323 -2.29 -16.88 -12.90
N TYR A 324 -2.04 -17.88 -12.04
CA TYR A 324 -1.71 -17.66 -10.63
C TYR A 324 -0.46 -18.42 -10.20
N LEU A 325 0.26 -17.83 -9.24
CA LEU A 325 1.31 -18.52 -8.50
C LEU A 325 0.71 -19.69 -7.71
N SER A 326 1.31 -20.87 -7.85
CA SER A 326 0.85 -22.12 -7.22
C SER A 326 1.83 -22.59 -6.15
N GLU A 327 3.14 -22.38 -6.34
CA GLU A 327 4.17 -22.83 -5.40
C GLU A 327 5.38 -21.89 -5.42
N ILE A 328 5.95 -21.66 -4.24
CA ILE A 328 7.24 -21.04 -4.00
C ILE A 328 8.11 -22.09 -3.32
N ILE A 329 9.31 -22.34 -3.82
CA ILE A 329 10.34 -23.13 -3.14
C ILE A 329 11.51 -22.20 -2.89
N ASP A 330 11.86 -21.98 -1.62
CA ASP A 330 12.94 -21.10 -1.20
C ASP A 330 13.77 -21.73 -0.07
N ARG A 331 14.73 -20.99 0.47
CA ARG A 331 15.63 -21.47 1.54
C ARG A 331 14.91 -21.85 2.85
N SER A 332 13.72 -21.30 3.08
CA SER A 332 12.91 -21.60 4.27
C SER A 332 12.04 -22.85 4.11
N GLY A 333 11.87 -23.34 2.87
CA GLY A 333 11.07 -24.51 2.53
C GLY A 333 10.17 -24.27 1.32
N SER A 334 8.90 -24.67 1.38
CA SER A 334 7.92 -24.42 0.33
C SER A 334 6.64 -23.73 0.83
N THR A 335 6.07 -22.87 0.00
CA THR A 335 4.73 -22.27 0.16
C THR A 335 3.87 -22.67 -1.02
N GLU A 336 2.75 -23.35 -0.78
CA GLU A 336 1.84 -23.84 -1.82
C GLU A 336 0.45 -23.22 -1.67
N TYR A 337 -0.20 -22.95 -2.80
CA TYR A 337 -1.54 -22.39 -2.89
C TYR A 337 -2.47 -23.31 -3.67
N ILE A 338 -3.51 -23.81 -3.01
CA ILE A 338 -4.61 -24.52 -3.66
C ILE A 338 -5.75 -23.53 -3.87
N ARG A 339 -6.31 -23.51 -5.08
CA ARG A 339 -7.36 -22.57 -5.48
C ARG A 339 -8.62 -23.29 -5.95
N ASP A 340 -9.75 -22.62 -5.80
CA ASP A 340 -10.99 -23.02 -6.44
C ASP A 340 -11.08 -22.52 -7.90
N THR A 341 -12.16 -22.86 -8.60
CA THR A 341 -12.39 -22.42 -9.99
C THR A 341 -12.57 -20.91 -10.14
N PHE A 342 -12.88 -20.18 -9.06
CA PHE A 342 -12.92 -18.71 -9.06
C PHE A 342 -11.51 -18.11 -8.92
N GLY A 343 -10.48 -18.94 -8.75
CA GLY A 343 -9.09 -18.51 -8.55
C GLY A 343 -8.81 -18.04 -7.12
N ARG A 344 -9.72 -18.27 -6.16
CA ARG A 344 -9.54 -17.91 -4.74
C ARG A 344 -8.72 -18.96 -4.02
N VAL A 345 -7.86 -18.57 -3.08
CA VAL A 345 -7.09 -19.54 -2.28
C VAL A 345 -8.03 -20.25 -1.31
N ILE A 346 -8.13 -21.56 -1.39
CA ILE A 346 -8.85 -22.40 -0.43
C ILE A 346 -7.91 -23.07 0.57
N GLN A 347 -6.61 -23.14 0.26
CA GLN A 347 -5.58 -23.59 1.19
C GLN A 347 -4.23 -22.96 0.84
N LYS A 348 -3.54 -22.46 1.87
CA LYS A 348 -2.13 -22.08 1.83
C LYS A 348 -1.37 -23.03 2.77
N ARG A 349 -0.37 -23.74 2.24
CA ARG A 349 0.45 -24.70 2.97
C ARG A 349 1.91 -24.24 2.98
N GLN A 350 2.47 -24.03 4.16
CA GLN A 350 3.89 -23.74 4.37
C GLN A 350 4.55 -24.99 4.93
N THR A 351 5.45 -25.59 4.15
CA THR A 351 6.35 -26.65 4.64
C THR A 351 7.69 -25.98 4.92
N LEU A 352 8.10 -25.95 6.18
CA LEU A 352 9.41 -25.45 6.56
C LEU A 352 10.49 -26.47 6.22
N ALA A 353 11.74 -26.03 6.15
CA ALA A 353 12.86 -26.88 5.80
C ALA A 353 13.14 -28.00 6.84
N ASN A 354 12.69 -27.90 8.10
CA ASN A 354 12.68 -29.05 9.05
C ASN A 354 11.57 -30.07 8.78
N GLY A 355 10.75 -29.86 7.76
CA GLY A 355 9.59 -30.70 7.46
C GLY A 355 8.35 -30.37 8.30
N THR A 356 8.39 -29.36 9.17
CA THR A 356 7.19 -28.89 9.87
C THR A 356 6.23 -28.27 8.87
N VAL A 357 4.98 -28.71 8.89
CA VAL A 357 3.94 -28.20 7.99
C VAL A 357 2.95 -27.36 8.79
N GLN A 358 2.73 -26.14 8.33
CA GLN A 358 1.66 -25.28 8.79
C GLN A 358 0.73 -24.97 7.62
N GLN A 359 -0.57 -24.93 7.89
CA GLN A 359 -1.55 -24.63 6.84
C GLN A 359 -2.67 -23.75 7.38
N VAL A 360 -3.21 -22.93 6.49
CA VAL A 360 -4.43 -22.17 6.67
C VAL A 360 -5.36 -22.48 5.50
N SER A 361 -6.64 -22.73 5.79
CA SER A 361 -7.64 -23.04 4.75
C SER A 361 -8.81 -22.06 4.82
N TYR A 362 -9.45 -21.84 3.67
CA TYR A 362 -10.52 -20.86 3.50
C TYR A 362 -11.74 -21.52 2.88
N GLU A 363 -12.91 -21.19 3.40
CA GLU A 363 -14.19 -21.59 2.83
C GLU A 363 -14.95 -20.33 2.40
N TYR A 364 -15.53 -20.35 1.21
CA TYR A 364 -16.31 -19.25 0.68
C TYR A 364 -17.73 -19.68 0.37
N SER A 365 -18.68 -18.77 0.62
CA SER A 365 -20.07 -18.94 0.23
C SER A 365 -20.24 -18.90 -1.30
N PRO A 366 -21.37 -19.42 -1.83
CA PRO A 366 -21.71 -19.31 -3.25
C PRO A 366 -21.79 -17.86 -3.77
N ASN A 367 -22.07 -16.89 -2.88
CA ASN A 367 -22.14 -15.48 -3.25
C ASN A 367 -20.77 -14.78 -3.31
N GLY A 368 -19.68 -15.49 -2.97
CA GLY A 368 -18.32 -14.95 -3.02
C GLY A 368 -17.72 -14.59 -1.66
N ALA A 369 -18.53 -14.41 -0.60
CA ALA A 369 -18.05 -13.98 0.72
C ALA A 369 -17.27 -15.08 1.45
N LEU A 370 -16.21 -14.70 2.18
CA LEU A 370 -15.41 -15.58 3.02
C LEU A 370 -16.21 -16.07 4.22
N GLN A 371 -16.52 -17.36 4.30
CA GLN A 371 -17.29 -17.94 5.40
C GLN A 371 -16.42 -18.39 6.56
N ARG A 372 -15.23 -18.93 6.28
CA ARG A 372 -14.41 -19.57 7.30
C ARG A 372 -12.92 -19.45 7.02
N ILE A 373 -12.14 -19.25 8.08
CA ILE A 373 -10.69 -19.44 8.09
C ILE A 373 -10.38 -20.57 9.08
N ILE A 374 -9.70 -21.61 8.61
CA ILE A 374 -9.24 -22.73 9.43
C ILE A 374 -7.77 -22.54 9.71
N TYR A 375 -7.44 -22.33 10.97
CA TYR A 375 -6.10 -22.07 11.51
C TYR A 375 -5.29 -23.37 11.61
N PRO A 376 -3.95 -23.26 11.79
CA PRO A 376 -3.13 -24.38 12.19
C PRO A 376 -3.70 -25.10 13.43
N GLY A 377 -3.73 -26.43 13.39
CA GLY A 377 -4.35 -27.26 14.43
C GLY A 377 -5.86 -27.49 14.27
N GLY A 378 -6.50 -26.91 13.24
CA GLY A 378 -7.90 -27.19 12.88
C GLY A 378 -8.94 -26.30 13.56
N ALA A 379 -8.52 -25.39 14.44
CA ALA A 379 -9.41 -24.37 14.98
C ALA A 379 -9.94 -23.46 13.85
N ALA A 380 -11.17 -22.96 13.97
CA ALA A 380 -11.79 -22.22 12.88
C ALA A 380 -12.50 -20.95 13.33
N LEU A 381 -12.27 -19.89 12.56
CA LEU A 381 -13.00 -18.62 12.62
C LEU A 381 -14.09 -18.63 11.56
N THR A 382 -15.35 -18.51 11.97
CA THR A 382 -16.52 -18.46 11.08
C THR A 382 -17.11 -17.05 11.08
N TYR A 383 -17.31 -16.49 9.88
CA TYR A 383 -17.92 -15.18 9.68
C TYR A 383 -19.43 -15.30 9.54
N ILE A 384 -20.16 -14.53 10.36
CA ILE A 384 -21.61 -14.41 10.24
C ILE A 384 -21.93 -13.10 9.55
N TYR A 385 -22.74 -13.17 8.50
CA TYR A 385 -23.12 -12.01 7.70
C TYR A 385 -24.60 -11.66 7.93
N GLU A 386 -24.89 -10.37 8.00
CA GLU A 386 -26.26 -9.84 7.89
C GLU A 386 -26.65 -9.59 6.41
N GLN A 387 -27.89 -9.15 6.19
CA GLN A 387 -28.38 -8.82 4.87
C GLN A 387 -27.48 -7.79 4.18
N GLY A 388 -27.16 -8.03 2.90
CA GLY A 388 -26.25 -7.19 2.14
C GLY A 388 -24.76 -7.49 2.37
N GLY A 389 -24.39 -8.53 3.12
CA GLY A 389 -23.02 -9.04 3.20
C GLY A 389 -22.07 -8.26 4.12
N ARG A 390 -22.60 -7.65 5.19
CA ARG A 390 -21.80 -7.04 6.26
C ARG A 390 -21.60 -8.06 7.39
N VAL A 391 -20.43 -8.09 8.02
CA VAL A 391 -20.13 -9.05 9.11
C VAL A 391 -20.85 -8.58 10.38
N SER A 392 -21.69 -9.43 10.99
CA SER A 392 -22.45 -9.09 12.20
C SER A 392 -21.95 -9.81 13.46
N ALA A 393 -21.23 -10.92 13.29
CA ALA A 393 -20.64 -11.70 14.37
C ALA A 393 -19.47 -12.56 13.85
N LEU A 394 -18.61 -13.00 14.76
CA LEU A 394 -17.60 -14.03 14.51
C LEU A 394 -17.79 -15.17 15.51
N ASN A 395 -17.68 -16.40 15.03
CA ASN A 395 -17.65 -17.59 15.87
C ASN A 395 -16.24 -18.19 15.84
N TRP A 396 -15.76 -18.65 16.99
CA TRP A 396 -14.53 -19.40 17.14
C TRP A 396 -14.87 -20.84 17.54
N ASN A 397 -14.44 -21.81 16.72
CA ASN A 397 -14.79 -23.23 16.88
C ASN A 397 -16.31 -23.43 17.06
N ASP A 398 -17.07 -22.80 16.16
CA ASP A 398 -18.55 -22.81 16.14
C ASP A 398 -19.24 -22.24 17.40
N THR A 399 -18.47 -21.64 18.31
CA THR A 399 -18.98 -20.92 19.48
C THR A 399 -18.92 -19.41 19.23
N PRO A 400 -19.93 -18.61 19.60
CA PRO A 400 -19.86 -17.16 19.49
C PRO A 400 -18.60 -16.61 20.16
N LEU A 401 -17.84 -15.78 19.43
CA LEU A 401 -16.66 -15.08 19.94
C LEU A 401 -16.96 -13.59 20.14
N ILE A 402 -17.49 -12.95 19.09
CA ILE A 402 -18.04 -11.59 19.16
C ILE A 402 -19.40 -11.56 18.47
N THR A 403 -20.32 -10.77 19.02
CA THR A 403 -21.68 -10.59 18.52
C THR A 403 -22.07 -9.11 18.45
N GLY A 404 -23.10 -8.80 17.68
CA GLY A 404 -23.68 -7.45 17.62
C GLY A 404 -22.71 -6.40 17.07
N ILE A 405 -21.93 -6.76 16.05
CA ILE A 405 -20.98 -5.82 15.44
C ILE A 405 -21.77 -4.73 14.71
N ALA A 406 -21.70 -3.51 15.22
CA ALA A 406 -22.24 -2.32 14.59
C ALA A 406 -21.16 -1.63 13.75
N TRP A 407 -21.56 -1.02 12.64
CA TRP A 407 -20.66 -0.38 11.68
C TRP A 407 -21.14 1.02 11.36
N ASN A 408 -20.20 1.95 11.15
CA ASN A 408 -20.50 3.17 10.45
C ASN A 408 -20.49 2.95 8.92
N PRO A 409 -21.07 3.88 8.12
CA PRO A 409 -21.05 3.80 6.66
C PRO A 409 -19.66 3.78 6.02
N MET A 410 -18.62 4.16 6.76
CA MET A 410 -17.22 4.14 6.30
C MET A 410 -16.55 2.77 6.50
N GLY A 411 -17.29 1.75 6.95
CA GLY A 411 -16.75 0.41 7.16
C GLY A 411 -15.86 0.28 8.41
N GLN A 412 -16.08 1.15 9.40
CA GLN A 412 -15.43 1.09 10.70
C GLN A 412 -16.40 0.58 11.78
N PRO A 413 -15.96 -0.29 12.71
CA PRO A 413 -16.84 -0.81 13.75
C PRO A 413 -17.11 0.25 14.83
N THR A 414 -18.36 0.38 15.25
CA THR A 414 -18.81 1.33 16.28
C THR A 414 -19.17 0.66 17.61
N ALA A 415 -19.52 -0.63 17.60
CA ALA A 415 -19.76 -1.40 18.82
C ALA A 415 -19.68 -2.91 18.53
N TRP A 416 -19.41 -3.71 19.56
CA TRP A 416 -19.56 -5.17 19.57
C TRP A 416 -19.53 -5.69 21.02
N THR A 417 -19.89 -6.96 21.22
CA THR A 417 -19.80 -7.65 22.52
C THR A 417 -19.03 -8.95 22.37
N TRP A 418 -18.01 -9.18 23.20
CA TRP A 418 -17.36 -10.48 23.30
C TRP A 418 -18.26 -11.45 24.07
N ALA A 419 -18.48 -12.64 23.51
CA ALA A 419 -19.42 -13.63 24.03
C ALA A 419 -18.78 -14.52 25.11
N PHE A 420 -18.19 -13.89 26.14
CA PHE A 420 -17.69 -14.60 27.32
C PHE A 420 -18.84 -14.84 28.32
N ALA A 421 -18.76 -15.94 29.10
CA ALA A 421 -19.89 -16.43 29.88
C ALA A 421 -20.37 -15.45 30.97
N SER A 422 -19.44 -14.76 31.63
CA SER A 422 -19.70 -13.66 32.57
C SER A 422 -18.36 -13.04 32.99
N PRO A 423 -18.18 -11.71 32.97
CA PRO A 423 -19.17 -10.68 32.66
C PRO A 423 -19.38 -10.47 31.15
N SER A 424 -20.47 -9.80 30.79
CA SER A 424 -20.66 -9.27 29.43
C SER A 424 -19.59 -8.20 29.18
N LEU A 425 -18.69 -8.46 28.24
CA LEU A 425 -17.64 -7.53 27.84
C LEU A 425 -18.06 -6.86 26.53
N ALA A 426 -18.33 -5.56 26.57
CA ALA A 426 -18.73 -4.77 25.41
C ALA A 426 -17.67 -3.73 25.05
N ALA A 427 -17.59 -3.41 23.75
CA ALA A 427 -16.78 -2.32 23.23
C ALA A 427 -17.65 -1.30 22.51
N SER A 428 -17.17 -0.06 22.50
CA SER A 428 -17.83 1.06 21.83
C SER A 428 -16.77 1.97 21.24
N ARG A 429 -17.02 2.49 20.04
CA ARG A 429 -16.17 3.46 19.35
C ARG A 429 -17.00 4.63 18.86
N SER A 430 -16.48 5.83 19.06
CA SER A 430 -17.07 7.08 18.60
C SER A 430 -16.20 7.71 17.53
N TYR A 431 -16.83 8.35 16.55
CA TYR A 431 -16.16 9.03 15.45
C TYR A 431 -16.71 10.44 15.30
N ASP A 432 -15.85 11.38 14.90
CA ASP A 432 -16.31 12.69 14.43
C ASP A 432 -16.72 12.65 12.96
N THR A 433 -17.25 13.77 12.46
CA THR A 433 -17.70 13.86 11.06
C THR A 433 -16.56 14.06 10.06
N ALA A 434 -15.30 14.11 10.50
CA ALA A 434 -14.13 13.94 9.64
C ALA A 434 -13.75 12.46 9.47
N GLY A 435 -14.44 11.54 10.17
CA GLY A 435 -14.16 10.10 10.16
C GLY A 435 -13.06 9.68 11.13
N ARG A 436 -12.64 10.57 12.05
CA ARG A 436 -11.59 10.30 13.03
C ARG A 436 -12.19 9.71 14.30
N MET A 437 -11.52 8.73 14.90
CA MET A 437 -11.99 8.11 16.14
C MET A 437 -11.79 9.05 17.33
N THR A 438 -12.85 9.39 18.05
CA THR A 438 -12.78 10.29 19.22
C THR A 438 -12.70 9.53 20.54
N ALA A 439 -13.18 8.28 20.58
CA ALA A 439 -13.08 7.42 21.76
C ALA A 439 -13.21 5.93 21.44
N THR A 440 -12.59 5.11 22.29
CA THR A 440 -12.89 3.68 22.49
C THR A 440 -13.52 3.50 23.89
N GLU A 441 -13.81 2.26 24.28
CA GLU A 441 -14.26 1.92 25.62
C GLU A 441 -13.18 2.11 26.72
N PHE A 442 -11.92 2.39 26.33
CA PHE A 442 -10.79 2.55 27.26
C PHE A 442 -9.94 3.79 27.01
N SER A 443 -10.13 4.51 25.89
CA SER A 443 -9.35 5.69 25.51
C SER A 443 -10.19 6.81 24.87
N SER A 444 -9.68 8.04 24.92
CA SER A 444 -10.24 9.20 24.21
C SER A 444 -9.15 10.02 23.51
N TYR A 445 -9.53 10.73 22.43
CA TYR A 445 -8.59 11.45 21.55
C TYR A 445 -9.08 12.87 21.25
N VAL A 446 -8.15 13.82 21.26
CA VAL A 446 -8.38 15.23 20.87
C VAL A 446 -7.49 15.57 19.69
N TYR A 447 -8.06 16.20 18.68
CA TYR A 447 -7.39 16.54 17.43
C TYR A 447 -7.19 18.04 17.25
N ASP A 448 -6.08 18.44 16.62
CA ASP A 448 -5.90 19.79 16.09
C ASP A 448 -6.53 19.98 14.69
N ALA A 449 -6.45 21.20 14.16
CA ALA A 449 -6.96 21.55 12.83
C ALA A 449 -6.19 20.90 11.67
N ALA A 450 -5.00 20.32 11.92
CA ALA A 450 -4.27 19.52 10.95
C ALA A 450 -4.63 18.02 11.04
N GLY A 451 -5.52 17.64 11.97
CA GLY A 451 -5.95 16.26 12.17
C GLY A 451 -5.00 15.40 13.01
N ARG A 452 -4.08 16.02 13.76
CA ARG A 452 -3.12 15.31 14.62
C ARG A 452 -3.66 15.20 16.04
N ILE A 453 -3.37 14.09 16.72
CA ILE A 453 -3.77 13.87 18.12
C ILE A 453 -2.91 14.73 19.04
N THR A 454 -3.47 15.73 19.69
CA THR A 454 -2.74 16.61 20.64
C THR A 454 -2.90 16.19 22.09
N SER A 455 -3.95 15.44 22.40
CA SER A 455 -4.14 14.83 23.71
C SER A 455 -4.85 13.50 23.57
N LEU A 456 -4.44 12.54 24.39
CA LEU A 456 -5.12 11.26 24.52
C LEU A 456 -5.17 10.84 25.98
N THR A 457 -6.26 10.20 26.38
CA THR A 457 -6.39 9.60 27.72
C THR A 457 -6.63 8.11 27.57
N GLN A 458 -5.98 7.30 28.40
CA GLN A 458 -6.19 5.85 28.50
C GLN A 458 -6.47 5.49 29.96
N HIS A 459 -7.44 4.61 30.21
CA HIS A 459 -7.61 4.02 31.55
C HIS A 459 -6.65 2.84 31.71
N LEU A 460 -5.65 2.99 32.59
CA LEU A 460 -4.61 2.00 32.86
C LEU A 460 -4.79 1.33 34.22
N TYR A 461 -4.47 0.05 34.29
CA TYR A 461 -4.36 -0.68 35.55
C TYR A 461 -2.98 -0.49 36.17
N GLN A 462 -2.92 -0.50 37.50
CA GLN A 462 -1.71 -0.28 38.30
C GLN A 462 -1.84 -0.95 39.68
N PRO A 463 -0.77 -1.05 40.49
CA PRO A 463 -0.88 -1.52 41.87
C PRO A 463 -1.94 -0.73 42.65
N GLY A 464 -2.80 -1.43 43.41
CA GLY A 464 -3.85 -0.79 44.21
C GLY A 464 -3.31 -0.07 45.46
N ASP A 465 -2.11 -0.43 45.87
CA ASP A 465 -1.37 0.11 47.00
C ASP A 465 0.14 -0.11 46.80
N THR A 466 0.95 0.44 47.70
CA THR A 466 2.42 0.33 47.69
C THR A 466 2.95 -0.88 48.45
N ASP A 467 2.11 -1.73 49.05
CA ASP A 467 2.56 -2.89 49.82
C ASP A 467 2.83 -4.06 48.86
N PRO A 468 4.09 -4.52 48.70
CA PRO A 468 4.42 -5.59 47.76
C PRO A 468 3.91 -6.98 48.16
N THR A 469 3.33 -7.13 49.35
CA THR A 469 2.69 -8.40 49.78
C THR A 469 1.22 -8.50 49.34
N HIS A 470 0.62 -7.38 48.92
CA HIS A 470 -0.75 -7.33 48.44
C HIS A 470 -0.86 -7.71 46.96
N SER A 471 -2.06 -8.14 46.56
CA SER A 471 -2.40 -8.47 45.16
C SER A 471 -3.42 -7.49 44.56
N SER A 472 -3.67 -6.37 45.24
CA SER A 472 -4.65 -5.37 44.82
C SER A 472 -4.23 -4.68 43.51
N ILE A 473 -5.20 -4.44 42.63
CA ILE A 473 -5.04 -3.70 41.38
C ILE A 473 -6.10 -2.60 41.37
N SER A 474 -5.71 -1.39 40.95
CA SER A 474 -6.62 -0.27 40.71
C SER A 474 -6.53 0.15 39.24
N MET A 475 -7.52 0.94 38.79
CA MET A 475 -7.52 1.53 37.45
C MET A 475 -7.63 3.05 37.59
N ALA A 476 -6.82 3.78 36.83
CA ALA A 476 -6.83 5.23 36.81
C ALA A 476 -6.66 5.76 35.36
N PRO A 477 -7.23 6.93 35.04
CA PRO A 477 -6.95 7.59 33.79
C PRO A 477 -5.52 8.14 33.77
N GLN A 478 -4.81 7.88 32.68
CA GLN A 478 -3.55 8.53 32.34
C GLN A 478 -3.77 9.37 31.08
N THR A 479 -3.41 10.64 31.14
CA THR A 479 -3.50 11.56 29.99
C THR A 479 -2.11 11.89 29.50
N TRP A 480 -1.90 11.81 28.18
CA TRP A 480 -0.73 12.31 27.51
C TRP A 480 -1.07 13.51 26.64
N THR A 481 -0.15 14.47 26.57
CA THR A 481 -0.18 15.59 25.62
C THR A 481 0.95 15.43 24.61
N ALA A 482 0.62 15.50 23.33
CA ALA A 482 1.57 15.38 22.24
C ALA A 482 1.85 16.76 21.61
N GLY A 483 3.13 17.13 21.55
CA GLY A 483 3.61 18.30 20.83
C GLY A 483 4.12 17.92 19.44
N TYR A 484 4.00 18.84 18.47
CA TYR A 484 4.48 18.62 17.10
C TYR A 484 5.24 19.84 16.58
N ASN A 485 6.22 19.61 15.70
CA ASN A 485 6.81 20.68 14.90
C ASN A 485 5.92 21.05 13.69
N ALA A 486 6.37 22.02 12.90
CA ALA A 486 5.65 22.54 11.74
C ALA A 486 5.43 21.51 10.61
N VAL A 487 6.28 20.48 10.54
CA VAL A 487 6.19 19.39 9.54
C VAL A 487 5.48 18.14 10.10
N GLY A 488 4.90 18.24 11.30
CA GLY A 488 4.08 17.18 11.89
C GLY A 488 4.84 16.08 12.62
N ARG A 489 6.14 16.24 12.91
CA ARG A 489 6.93 15.30 13.73
C ARG A 489 6.66 15.55 15.21
N ILE A 490 6.53 14.48 16.00
CA ILE A 490 6.28 14.59 17.45
C ILE A 490 7.51 15.16 18.18
N THR A 491 7.37 16.27 18.89
CA THR A 491 8.47 16.93 19.62
C THR A 491 8.39 16.74 21.13
N GLY A 492 7.20 16.37 21.63
CA GLY A 492 6.95 16.12 23.05
C GLY A 492 5.84 15.09 23.23
N PHE A 493 5.93 14.27 24.27
CA PHE A 493 4.91 13.32 24.66
C PHE A 493 4.90 13.19 26.18
N ASP A 494 4.05 14.00 26.82
CA ASP A 494 4.12 14.26 28.25
C ASP A 494 2.90 13.72 28.98
N ALA A 495 3.17 13.06 30.10
CA ALA A 495 2.22 12.53 31.07
C ALA A 495 2.65 12.97 32.48
N THR A 496 1.75 12.87 33.46
CA THR A 496 2.10 13.08 34.88
C THR A 496 3.27 12.19 35.27
N ASP A 497 4.32 12.78 35.87
CA ASP A 497 5.57 12.13 36.29
C ASP A 497 6.38 11.41 35.18
N SER A 498 5.99 11.57 33.91
CA SER A 498 6.65 10.98 32.76
C SER A 498 6.63 11.91 31.55
N THR A 499 7.75 12.54 31.21
CA THR A 499 7.87 13.41 30.03
C THR A 499 8.87 12.88 29.03
N ALA A 500 8.66 13.18 27.75
CA ALA A 500 9.57 12.81 26.68
C ALA A 500 9.62 13.95 25.66
N SER A 501 10.83 14.42 25.31
CA SER A 501 11.04 15.46 24.31
C SER A 501 12.06 15.04 23.26
N PHE A 502 11.92 15.58 22.05
CA PHE A 502 12.71 15.16 20.90
C PHE A 502 13.09 16.32 19.98
N GLY A 503 14.35 16.34 19.54
CA GLY A 503 14.87 17.21 18.49
C GLY A 503 15.22 16.45 17.23
N TYR A 504 15.06 17.10 16.08
CA TYR A 504 15.32 16.53 14.75
C TYR A 504 16.13 17.47 13.87
N ASP A 505 16.81 16.91 12.88
CA ASP A 505 17.27 17.68 11.73
C ASP A 505 16.14 17.91 10.71
N ALA A 506 16.48 18.56 9.60
CA ALA A 506 15.52 18.90 8.53
C ALA A 506 14.87 17.65 7.89
N ASN A 507 15.59 16.54 7.74
CA ASN A 507 15.05 15.30 7.17
C ASN A 507 14.51 14.31 8.22
N GLY A 508 14.41 14.71 9.49
CA GLY A 508 13.73 13.93 10.52
C GLY A 508 14.60 12.90 11.22
N ASN A 509 15.93 12.98 11.09
CA ASN A 509 16.82 12.20 11.93
C ASN A 509 16.79 12.75 13.35
N ARG A 510 16.75 11.87 14.35
CA ARG A 510 16.82 12.25 15.76
C ARG A 510 18.17 12.90 16.06
N LEU A 511 18.18 14.09 16.65
CA LEU A 511 19.39 14.77 17.13
C LEU A 511 19.53 14.69 18.64
N ASN A 512 18.41 14.72 19.37
CA ASN A 512 18.40 14.57 20.81
C ASN A 512 17.06 13.99 21.29
N SER A 513 17.09 13.38 22.46
CA SER A 513 15.89 13.00 23.20
C SER A 513 16.12 13.14 24.69
N THR A 514 15.16 13.67 25.42
CA THR A 514 15.17 13.69 26.88
C THR A 514 13.95 12.99 27.40
N ARG A 515 14.13 12.04 28.31
CA ARG A 515 13.03 11.35 28.99
C ARG A 515 13.16 11.54 30.49
N VAL A 516 12.09 11.99 31.13
CA VAL A 516 12.00 12.07 32.60
C VAL A 516 10.98 11.05 33.05
N VAL A 517 11.34 10.16 33.96
CA VAL A 517 10.41 9.20 34.59
C VAL A 517 10.64 9.23 36.09
N ASN A 518 9.61 9.54 36.87
CA ASN A 518 9.68 9.60 38.34
C ASN A 518 10.86 10.45 38.85
N GLY A 519 11.13 11.59 38.20
CA GLY A 519 12.23 12.50 38.53
C GLY A 519 13.61 12.11 38.01
N GLN A 520 13.80 10.90 37.46
CA GLN A 520 15.04 10.52 36.80
C GLN A 520 15.05 11.05 35.36
N THR A 521 16.05 11.86 35.01
CA THR A 521 16.22 12.40 33.65
C THR A 521 17.27 11.61 32.89
N THR A 522 16.88 11.00 31.77
CA THR A 522 17.78 10.40 30.78
C THR A 522 17.82 11.26 29.53
N SER A 523 18.95 11.87 29.24
CA SER A 523 19.17 12.68 28.04
C SER A 523 20.06 11.95 27.06
N ARG A 524 19.77 12.02 25.76
CA ARG A 524 20.61 11.48 24.69
C ARG A 524 20.88 12.53 23.64
N ILE A 525 22.11 12.58 23.16
CA ILE A 525 22.52 13.32 21.97
C ILE A 525 22.95 12.29 20.94
N TYR A 526 22.30 12.31 19.78
CA TYR A 526 22.54 11.37 18.71
C TYR A 526 23.48 11.95 17.67
N GLU A 527 24.37 11.12 17.16
CA GLU A 527 25.25 11.48 16.06
C GLU A 527 24.65 10.96 14.75
N VAL A 528 24.32 11.86 13.84
CA VAL A 528 23.82 11.53 12.50
C VAL A 528 24.96 11.69 11.52
N GLY A 529 25.13 10.75 10.58
CA GLY A 529 26.16 10.83 9.55
C GLY A 529 26.14 12.19 8.83
N PRO A 530 27.30 12.82 8.55
CA PRO A 530 27.33 14.18 7.99
C PRO A 530 26.76 14.25 6.57
N MET A 531 26.85 13.15 5.81
CA MET A 531 26.37 13.04 4.43
C MET A 531 25.29 11.96 4.25
N SER A 532 24.77 11.38 5.33
CA SER A 532 23.74 10.34 5.31
C SER A 532 22.66 10.60 6.37
N ASN A 533 21.61 9.80 6.36
CA ASN A 533 20.54 9.75 7.34
C ASN A 533 20.74 8.64 8.39
N GLN A 534 21.86 7.90 8.30
CA GLN A 534 22.24 6.87 9.28
C GLN A 534 22.57 7.49 10.64
N LEU A 535 22.21 6.77 11.72
CA LEU A 535 22.52 7.17 13.09
C LEU A 535 23.82 6.48 13.52
N ALA A 536 24.92 7.21 13.66
CA ALA A 536 26.21 6.64 14.04
C ALA A 536 26.27 6.18 15.51
N GLY A 537 25.35 6.66 16.35
CA GLY A 537 25.29 6.29 17.77
C GLY A 537 24.68 7.40 18.62
N PHE A 538 24.91 7.33 19.92
CA PHE A 538 24.52 8.39 20.86
C PHE A 538 25.44 8.47 22.07
N THR A 539 25.47 9.66 22.69
CA THR A 539 25.91 9.84 24.07
C THR A 539 24.69 9.97 24.95
N GLN A 540 24.69 9.34 26.11
CA GLN A 540 23.59 9.35 27.08
C GLN A 540 24.07 9.90 28.40
N SER A 541 23.25 10.75 29.03
CA SER A 541 23.43 11.12 30.42
C SER A 541 22.23 10.87 31.30
N ILE A 542 22.50 10.48 32.55
CA ILE A 542 21.50 10.26 33.59
C ILE A 542 21.71 11.32 34.67
N ASN A 543 20.66 12.12 34.94
CA ASN A 543 20.67 13.24 35.89
C ASN A 543 21.87 14.20 35.71
N GLY A 544 22.38 14.33 34.48
CA GLY A 544 23.52 15.18 34.13
C GLY A 544 24.90 14.72 34.64
N ALA A 545 25.02 13.55 35.27
CA ALA A 545 26.23 13.17 36.01
C ALA A 545 26.98 11.93 35.47
N SER A 546 26.41 11.18 34.53
CA SER A 546 27.06 10.03 33.87
C SER A 546 27.01 10.23 32.36
N THR A 547 28.05 9.91 31.60
CA THR A 547 28.02 9.92 30.12
C THR A 547 28.46 8.57 29.58
N THR A 548 27.52 7.77 29.07
CA THR A 548 27.83 6.56 28.31
C THR A 548 27.75 6.87 26.82
N SER A 549 28.66 6.31 26.03
CA SER A 549 28.65 6.44 24.58
C SER A 549 28.37 5.09 23.95
N VAL A 550 27.49 5.08 22.97
CA VAL A 550 27.12 3.90 22.19
C VAL A 550 27.38 4.22 20.72
N THR A 551 28.09 3.32 20.03
CA THR A 551 28.34 3.43 18.60
C THR A 551 27.56 2.35 17.87
N TYR A 552 26.93 2.73 16.77
CA TYR A 552 26.22 1.84 15.87
C TYR A 552 27.13 1.45 14.70
N GLY A 553 27.02 0.20 14.26
CA GLY A 553 27.71 -0.31 13.08
C GLY A 553 26.74 -0.53 11.93
N TYR A 554 27.16 -0.22 10.70
CA TYR A 554 26.39 -0.48 9.47
C TYR A 554 27.24 -1.24 8.46
N ASN A 555 26.59 -2.06 7.62
CA ASN A 555 27.21 -2.63 6.42
C ASN A 555 27.13 -1.66 5.23
N ALA A 556 27.64 -2.05 4.06
CA ALA A 556 27.63 -1.19 2.87
C ALA A 556 26.22 -0.92 2.30
N ASN A 557 25.24 -1.79 2.56
CA ASN A 557 23.83 -1.59 2.22
C ASN A 557 23.10 -0.65 3.21
N GLY A 558 23.79 -0.20 4.27
CA GLY A 558 23.18 0.64 5.30
C GLY A 558 22.33 -0.12 6.32
N ASP A 559 22.47 -1.45 6.41
CA ASP A 559 21.81 -2.25 7.44
C ASP A 559 22.58 -2.16 8.76
N LEU A 560 21.86 -1.97 9.88
CA LEU A 560 22.45 -1.96 11.22
C LEU A 560 23.00 -3.35 11.58
N VAL A 561 24.32 -3.46 11.77
CA VAL A 561 25.01 -4.70 12.19
C VAL A 561 25.41 -4.71 13.66
N SER A 562 25.34 -3.56 14.34
CA SER A 562 25.52 -3.47 15.80
C SER A 562 24.81 -2.26 16.38
N ASP A 563 24.11 -2.42 17.49
CA ASP A 563 23.54 -1.31 18.28
C ASP A 563 24.37 -0.98 19.55
N GLY A 564 25.59 -1.53 19.62
CA GLY A 564 26.50 -1.42 20.76
C GLY A 564 26.25 -2.41 21.91
N LEU A 565 25.08 -3.08 21.95
CA LEU A 565 24.79 -4.17 22.88
C LEU A 565 24.64 -5.52 22.15
N ARG A 566 24.04 -5.48 20.97
CA ARG A 566 23.73 -6.63 20.13
C ARG A 566 24.39 -6.48 18.78
N SER A 567 24.73 -7.61 18.17
CA SER A 567 25.13 -7.69 16.77
C SER A 567 24.04 -8.35 15.93
N TYR A 568 23.96 -7.95 14.67
CA TYR A 568 22.97 -8.40 13.71
C TYR A 568 23.64 -8.88 12.43
N THR A 569 23.15 -9.97 11.87
CA THR A 569 23.60 -10.48 10.56
C THR A 569 22.43 -10.54 9.60
N TYR A 570 22.73 -10.38 8.31
CA TYR A 570 21.74 -10.41 7.23
C TYR A 570 22.11 -11.49 6.22
N ASP A 571 21.09 -12.08 5.60
CA ASP A 571 21.27 -13.07 4.56
C ASP A 571 21.47 -12.42 3.17
N ALA A 572 21.69 -13.24 2.15
CA ALA A 572 21.90 -12.77 0.77
C ALA A 572 20.66 -12.12 0.12
N GLU A 573 19.51 -12.10 0.80
CA GLU A 573 18.32 -11.35 0.40
C GLU A 573 18.18 -10.04 1.19
N GLY A 574 19.14 -9.70 2.05
CA GLY A 574 19.11 -8.53 2.92
C GLY A 574 18.08 -8.64 4.05
N ARG A 575 17.70 -9.86 4.47
CA ARG A 575 16.78 -10.10 5.59
C ARG A 575 17.58 -10.35 6.87
N LEU A 576 17.08 -9.89 8.02
CA LEU A 576 17.70 -10.15 9.32
C LEU A 576 17.77 -11.66 9.56
N ALA A 577 18.98 -12.23 9.62
CA ALA A 577 19.22 -13.66 9.72
C ALA A 577 19.54 -14.10 11.15
N ALA A 578 20.23 -13.26 11.94
CA ALA A 578 20.49 -13.53 13.35
C ALA A 578 20.65 -12.25 14.18
N ALA A 579 20.38 -12.37 15.48
CA ALA A 579 20.71 -11.39 16.50
C ALA A 579 21.45 -12.07 17.66
N THR A 580 22.60 -11.52 18.04
CA THR A 580 23.42 -12.01 19.15
C THR A 580 23.47 -10.95 20.24
N THR A 581 23.13 -11.33 21.48
CA THR A 581 23.13 -10.39 22.62
C THR A 581 24.37 -10.58 23.48
N GLY A 582 25.21 -9.54 23.59
CA GLY A 582 26.50 -9.60 24.27
C GLY A 582 27.70 -9.65 23.30
N ALA A 583 28.90 -9.52 23.85
CA ALA A 583 30.15 -9.37 23.10
C ALA A 583 31.18 -10.49 23.34
N THR A 584 30.73 -11.63 23.86
CA THR A 584 31.61 -12.76 24.23
C THR A 584 31.30 -14.00 23.40
N ASP A 585 32.24 -14.95 23.34
CA ASP A 585 32.09 -16.22 22.62
C ASP A 585 31.03 -17.17 23.23
N VAL A 586 30.37 -16.78 24.31
CA VAL A 586 29.24 -17.50 24.94
C VAL A 586 27.91 -16.76 24.78
N SER A 587 27.87 -15.71 23.95
CA SER A 587 26.69 -14.85 23.80
C SER A 587 25.54 -15.61 23.11
N PRO A 588 24.31 -15.57 23.67
CA PRO A 588 23.17 -16.23 23.06
C PRO A 588 22.84 -15.61 21.70
N THR A 589 22.57 -16.47 20.73
CA THR A 589 22.23 -16.08 19.35
C THR A 589 20.87 -16.63 18.96
N THR A 590 19.97 -15.75 18.53
CA THR A 590 18.67 -16.11 17.97
C THR A 590 18.72 -15.97 16.46
N ARG A 591 18.17 -16.95 15.75
CA ARG A 591 18.20 -17.02 14.28
C ARG A 591 16.79 -16.97 13.70
N TYR A 592 16.68 -16.40 12.51
CA TYR A 592 15.41 -16.17 11.83
C TYR A 592 15.44 -16.76 10.42
N ALA A 593 14.31 -17.30 9.97
CA ALA A 593 14.10 -17.69 8.58
C ALA A 593 12.94 -16.89 7.99
N HIS A 594 13.14 -16.42 6.76
CA HIS A 594 12.12 -15.69 5.99
C HIS A 594 11.81 -16.47 4.71
N ASN A 595 10.54 -16.49 4.32
CA ASN A 595 10.16 -16.99 3.00
C ASN A 595 10.34 -15.91 1.93
N ALA A 596 10.19 -16.26 0.65
CA ALA A 596 10.37 -15.33 -0.47
C ALA A 596 9.35 -14.16 -0.50
N LEU A 597 8.30 -14.19 0.32
CA LEU A 597 7.35 -13.08 0.51
C LEU A 597 7.83 -12.07 1.55
N GLY A 598 9.03 -12.26 2.11
CA GLY A 598 9.55 -11.45 3.22
C GLY A 598 8.94 -11.81 4.57
N GLN A 599 8.09 -12.82 4.67
CA GLN A 599 7.45 -13.19 5.95
C GLN A 599 8.43 -13.99 6.80
N ARG A 600 8.59 -13.63 8.08
CA ARG A 600 9.41 -14.40 9.02
C ARG A 600 8.67 -15.68 9.38
N VAL A 601 9.06 -16.82 8.84
CA VAL A 601 8.35 -18.10 9.02
C VAL A 601 8.88 -18.95 10.16
N PHE A 602 10.08 -18.67 10.67
CA PHE A 602 10.64 -19.39 11.81
C PHE A 602 11.59 -18.50 12.64
N LYS A 603 11.61 -18.72 13.96
CA LYS A 603 12.58 -18.16 14.91
C LYS A 603 13.06 -19.26 15.86
N THR A 604 14.36 -19.43 16.03
CA THR A 604 14.92 -20.40 16.99
C THR A 604 14.75 -19.96 18.44
N GLU A 605 14.88 -20.87 19.40
CA GLU A 605 15.27 -20.48 20.75
C GLU A 605 16.67 -19.83 20.75
N PRO A 606 17.04 -19.05 21.79
CA PRO A 606 18.41 -18.56 21.95
C PRO A 606 19.39 -19.73 22.00
N LEU A 607 20.30 -19.79 21.02
CA LEU A 607 21.33 -20.81 20.93
C LEU A 607 22.59 -20.34 21.64
N TYR A 608 23.13 -21.19 22.50
CA TYR A 608 24.42 -20.97 23.14
C TYR A 608 25.50 -21.73 22.37
N PRO A 609 26.66 -21.10 22.10
CA PRO A 609 27.78 -21.80 21.49
C PRO A 609 28.14 -23.05 22.30
N PRO A 610 28.41 -24.21 21.66
CA PRO A 610 28.85 -25.39 22.39
C PRO A 610 30.14 -25.05 23.15
N GLY A 611 30.18 -25.37 24.44
CA GLY A 611 31.36 -25.13 25.28
C GLY A 611 32.62 -25.70 24.63
N GLN A 612 33.69 -24.91 24.61
CA GLN A 612 34.91 -25.10 23.81
C GLN A 612 35.34 -26.55 23.60
N GLY A 613 35.50 -26.92 22.32
CA GLY A 613 36.20 -28.13 21.90
C GLY A 613 36.02 -28.41 20.42
N ASP A 614 36.75 -27.70 19.54
CA ASP A 614 37.79 -28.25 18.66
C ASP A 614 38.31 -27.16 17.68
N GLU A 615 39.63 -26.94 17.64
CA GLU A 615 40.32 -25.85 16.92
C GLU A 615 40.52 -26.15 15.41
N ALA A 616 39.47 -26.59 14.71
CA ALA A 616 39.58 -26.94 13.28
C ALA A 616 38.47 -26.39 12.36
N ASP A 617 37.58 -25.50 12.81
CA ASP A 617 36.44 -25.06 11.99
C ASP A 617 36.71 -23.71 11.27
N PRO A 618 36.90 -23.68 9.93
CA PRO A 618 37.25 -22.48 9.20
C PRO A 618 36.02 -21.60 8.98
N GLY A 619 35.84 -20.60 9.85
CA GLY A 619 35.12 -19.37 9.54
C GLY A 619 33.62 -19.40 9.83
N PHE A 620 33.20 -18.56 10.77
CA PHE A 620 31.83 -18.23 11.17
C PHE A 620 30.81 -18.07 10.00
N MET A 621 31.26 -17.65 8.81
CA MET A 621 30.40 -17.54 7.62
C MET A 621 30.19 -18.86 6.88
N GLN A 622 31.18 -19.76 6.88
CA GLN A 622 31.02 -21.12 6.36
C GLN A 622 30.20 -21.98 7.31
N SER A 623 30.30 -21.78 8.62
CA SER A 623 29.39 -22.43 9.57
C SER A 623 27.95 -21.91 9.44
N LEU A 624 27.73 -20.64 9.09
CA LEU A 624 26.39 -20.08 8.81
C LEU A 624 25.74 -20.66 7.53
N ILE A 625 26.51 -20.74 6.43
CA ILE A 625 26.08 -21.35 5.16
C ILE A 625 25.89 -22.86 5.36
N ALA A 626 26.82 -23.53 6.05
CA ALA A 626 26.72 -24.92 6.45
C ALA A 626 25.57 -25.15 7.44
N PHE A 627 25.17 -24.18 8.26
CA PHE A 627 24.09 -24.30 9.24
C PHE A 627 22.72 -24.21 8.58
N PHE A 628 22.45 -23.24 7.69
CA PHE A 628 21.21 -23.27 6.90
C PHE A 628 21.16 -24.42 5.88
N THR A 629 22.30 -25.06 5.55
CA THR A 629 22.31 -26.33 4.77
C THR A 629 22.26 -27.60 5.62
N LYS A 630 22.77 -27.61 6.86
CA LYS A 630 22.79 -28.78 7.78
C LYS A 630 21.56 -28.84 8.70
N LEU A 631 21.03 -27.70 9.17
CA LEU A 631 19.90 -27.61 10.10
C LEU A 631 18.63 -28.27 9.59
N TRP A 632 18.52 -28.34 8.26
CA TRP A 632 17.38 -28.89 7.56
C TRP A 632 17.71 -30.20 6.85
N SER A 633 18.79 -30.86 7.29
CA SER A 633 19.09 -32.27 7.04
C SER A 633 18.98 -33.04 8.37
N PRO A 634 18.59 -34.33 8.37
CA PRO A 634 18.24 -35.07 9.60
C PRO A 634 19.39 -35.34 10.60
N SER A 635 20.57 -34.74 10.45
CA SER A 635 21.75 -34.99 11.30
C SER A 635 22.14 -33.84 12.24
N THR A 636 21.30 -32.83 12.45
CA THR A 636 21.56 -31.74 13.43
C THR A 636 21.11 -32.08 14.84
N THR A 637 21.66 -31.38 15.83
CA THR A 637 21.25 -31.58 17.22
C THR A 637 19.81 -31.10 17.42
N GLN A 638 19.01 -31.79 18.24
CA GLN A 638 17.58 -31.43 18.46
C GLN A 638 17.38 -29.98 18.90
N ALA A 639 18.32 -29.40 19.66
CA ALA A 639 18.20 -28.06 20.22
C ALA A 639 18.12 -26.96 19.15
N GLU A 640 18.78 -27.15 18.00
CA GLU A 640 18.82 -26.12 16.94
C GLU A 640 17.52 -26.09 16.11
N GLN A 641 16.68 -27.13 16.22
CA GLN A 641 15.36 -27.21 15.58
C GLN A 641 14.24 -26.67 16.48
N LEU A 642 14.56 -26.23 17.71
CA LEU A 642 13.58 -25.70 18.65
C LEU A 642 13.32 -24.20 18.41
N GLY A 643 12.05 -23.79 18.44
CA GLY A 643 11.64 -22.43 18.12
C GLY A 643 10.15 -22.27 17.84
N TYR A 644 9.78 -21.14 17.26
CA TYR A 644 8.42 -20.83 16.83
C TYR A 644 8.32 -20.78 15.31
N ALA A 645 7.35 -21.52 14.76
CA ALA A 645 6.87 -21.33 13.41
C ALA A 645 5.80 -20.22 13.39
N TYR A 646 5.90 -19.32 12.41
CA TYR A 646 4.97 -18.20 12.25
C TYR A 646 4.11 -18.44 11.02
N VAL A 647 2.80 -18.27 11.17
CA VAL A 647 1.82 -18.55 10.11
C VAL A 647 1.09 -17.28 9.73
N TYR A 648 1.12 -16.96 8.44
CA TYR A 648 0.48 -15.80 7.87
C TYR A 648 -0.70 -16.22 6.98
N ASP A 649 -1.77 -15.44 7.01
CA ASP A 649 -2.90 -15.59 6.08
C ASP A 649 -2.49 -15.29 4.62
N GLU A 650 -3.47 -15.28 3.71
CA GLU A 650 -3.27 -14.96 2.30
C GLU A 650 -2.84 -13.49 2.11
N GLN A 651 -3.33 -12.59 2.96
CA GLN A 651 -3.05 -11.15 2.91
C GLN A 651 -1.66 -10.81 3.49
N GLY A 652 -1.05 -11.73 4.23
CA GLY A 652 0.24 -11.54 4.90
C GLY A 652 0.12 -11.04 6.34
N THR A 653 -1.05 -11.17 6.97
CA THR A 653 -1.26 -10.92 8.39
C THR A 653 -0.78 -12.11 9.22
N LEU A 654 -0.02 -11.88 10.28
CA LEU A 654 0.39 -12.94 11.22
C LEU A 654 -0.83 -13.46 11.98
N ILE A 655 -1.21 -14.72 11.79
CA ILE A 655 -2.40 -15.32 12.41
C ILE A 655 -2.07 -16.39 13.47
N ALA A 656 -0.87 -16.96 13.46
CA ALA A 656 -0.49 -17.91 14.51
C ALA A 656 1.03 -17.99 14.74
N GLU A 657 1.38 -18.38 15.96
CA GLU A 657 2.70 -18.83 16.37
C GLU A 657 2.56 -20.25 16.90
N VAL A 658 3.34 -21.19 16.37
CA VAL A 658 3.32 -22.59 16.75
C VAL A 658 4.70 -22.98 17.26
N GLY A 659 4.80 -23.15 18.57
CA GLY A 659 6.02 -23.60 19.22
C GLY A 659 6.34 -25.07 18.91
N SER A 660 7.63 -25.39 18.83
CA SER A 660 8.13 -26.74 18.56
C SER A 660 8.24 -27.63 19.81
N GLY A 661 7.81 -27.15 20.99
CA GLY A 661 7.84 -27.94 22.23
C GLY A 661 9.12 -27.83 23.07
N GLY A 662 10.02 -26.89 22.74
CA GLY A 662 11.23 -26.65 23.54
C GLY A 662 10.95 -25.86 24.82
N THR A 663 11.94 -25.71 25.69
CA THR A 663 11.81 -25.03 27.00
C THR A 663 11.27 -23.60 26.88
N ASN A 664 11.68 -22.86 25.83
CA ASN A 664 11.22 -21.51 25.56
C ASN A 664 10.22 -21.44 24.40
N SER A 665 9.91 -22.58 23.79
CA SER A 665 9.09 -22.73 22.58
C SER A 665 7.96 -23.76 22.71
N ALA A 666 7.44 -23.98 23.92
CA ALA A 666 6.33 -24.92 24.16
C ALA A 666 4.93 -24.34 23.88
N GLY A 667 4.81 -23.02 23.69
CA GLY A 667 3.52 -22.33 23.60
C GLY A 667 2.93 -22.28 22.18
N GLN A 668 1.65 -21.92 22.11
CA GLN A 668 0.96 -21.60 20.86
C GLN A 668 0.09 -20.36 21.03
N SER A 669 0.11 -19.49 20.03
CA SER A 669 -0.76 -18.30 19.96
C SER A 669 -1.51 -18.28 18.63
N GLN A 670 -2.79 -17.93 18.65
CA GLN A 670 -3.60 -17.67 17.46
C GLN A 670 -4.22 -16.28 17.57
N TYR A 671 -4.08 -15.48 16.52
CA TYR A 671 -4.53 -14.10 16.45
C TYR A 671 -5.77 -14.01 15.55
N ILE A 672 -6.84 -13.44 16.09
CA ILE A 672 -8.13 -13.35 15.43
C ILE A 672 -8.38 -11.90 15.10
N TYR A 673 -8.69 -11.63 13.83
CA TYR A 673 -8.84 -10.28 13.30
C TYR A 673 -10.26 -10.01 12.81
N LEU A 674 -10.76 -8.81 13.10
CA LEU A 674 -11.92 -8.24 12.44
C LEU A 674 -11.43 -7.42 11.22
N PRO A 675 -11.87 -7.71 9.99
CA PRO A 675 -11.55 -6.88 8.84
C PRO A 675 -12.23 -5.51 8.98
N THR A 676 -11.47 -4.42 8.91
CA THR A 676 -11.99 -3.05 8.93
C THR A 676 -11.50 -2.28 7.71
N ALA A 677 -12.11 -1.13 7.41
CA ALA A 677 -11.63 -0.26 6.33
C ALA A 677 -10.20 0.29 6.56
N ASN A 678 -9.68 0.24 7.79
CA ASN A 678 -8.31 0.67 8.13
C ASN A 678 -7.35 -0.53 8.27
N GLY A 679 -7.71 -1.68 7.71
CA GLY A 679 -6.94 -2.91 7.79
C GLY A 679 -7.42 -3.88 8.89
N PRO A 680 -6.71 -5.01 9.07
CA PRO A 680 -7.09 -6.04 10.02
C PRO A 680 -6.89 -5.54 11.46
N MET A 681 -7.96 -5.61 12.27
CA MET A 681 -7.93 -5.23 13.68
C MET A 681 -7.89 -6.49 14.56
N PRO A 682 -6.84 -6.70 15.38
CA PRO A 682 -6.86 -7.76 16.39
C PRO A 682 -8.06 -7.58 17.31
N ILE A 683 -8.90 -8.61 17.41
CA ILE A 683 -10.14 -8.59 18.20
C ILE A 683 -10.17 -9.67 19.29
N ALA A 684 -9.42 -10.76 19.09
CA ALA A 684 -9.19 -11.77 20.10
C ALA A 684 -7.86 -12.48 19.87
N ALA A 685 -7.37 -13.17 20.89
CA ALA A 685 -6.23 -14.06 20.80
C ALA A 685 -6.46 -15.31 21.63
N VAL A 686 -6.06 -16.47 21.10
CA VAL A 686 -6.04 -17.74 21.84
C VAL A 686 -4.59 -18.05 22.17
N ILE A 687 -4.23 -17.98 23.44
CA ILE A 687 -2.85 -18.16 23.91
C ILE A 687 -2.85 -19.38 24.83
N ASN A 688 -2.10 -20.41 24.44
CA ASN A 688 -2.03 -21.70 25.13
C ASN A 688 -3.43 -22.28 25.45
N GLY A 689 -4.36 -22.16 24.48
CA GLY A 689 -5.74 -22.64 24.60
C GLY A 689 -6.72 -21.69 25.31
N ALA A 690 -6.24 -20.64 25.98
CA ALA A 690 -7.09 -19.66 26.65
C ALA A 690 -7.46 -18.50 25.70
N THR A 691 -8.75 -18.21 25.58
CA THR A 691 -9.25 -17.11 24.73
C THR A 691 -9.23 -15.78 25.49
N HIS A 692 -8.71 -14.75 24.86
CA HIS A 692 -8.62 -13.39 25.38
C HIS A 692 -9.26 -12.40 24.40
N ALA A 693 -10.02 -11.45 24.93
CA ALA A 693 -10.46 -10.28 24.17
C ALA A 693 -9.28 -9.34 23.96
N VAL A 694 -9.08 -8.85 22.74
CA VAL A 694 -8.03 -7.89 22.41
C VAL A 694 -8.68 -6.52 22.16
N HIS A 695 -8.33 -5.56 23.01
CA HIS A 695 -8.82 -4.18 22.91
C HIS A 695 -7.80 -3.36 22.12
N SER A 696 -8.24 -2.85 20.97
CA SER A 696 -7.38 -2.15 20.01
C SER A 696 -7.70 -0.66 19.94
N ASP A 697 -6.69 0.17 19.70
CA ASP A 697 -6.82 1.63 19.60
C ASP A 697 -7.25 2.13 18.22
N HIS A 698 -7.17 3.45 18.02
CA HIS A 698 -7.51 4.15 16.78
C HIS A 698 -6.67 3.74 15.57
N LEU A 699 -5.48 3.16 15.78
CA LEU A 699 -4.62 2.61 14.74
C LEU A 699 -4.79 1.10 14.59
N ASN A 700 -5.74 0.48 15.29
CA ASN A 700 -5.85 -0.97 15.44
C ASN A 700 -4.67 -1.60 16.20
N THR A 701 -3.98 -0.83 17.05
CA THR A 701 -2.90 -1.33 17.91
C THR A 701 -3.50 -1.98 19.16
N PRO A 702 -3.12 -3.22 19.52
CA PRO A 702 -3.57 -3.85 20.76
C PRO A 702 -3.01 -3.10 21.98
N ARG A 703 -3.90 -2.72 22.90
CA ARG A 703 -3.56 -1.97 24.12
C ARG A 703 -3.92 -2.69 25.42
N LYS A 704 -4.82 -3.66 25.38
CA LYS A 704 -5.25 -4.44 26.55
C LYS A 704 -5.75 -5.82 26.14
N LEU A 705 -5.41 -6.85 26.91
CA LEU A 705 -6.01 -8.17 26.83
C LEU A 705 -6.85 -8.43 28.08
N THR A 706 -8.05 -8.98 27.87
CA THR A 706 -8.98 -9.36 28.94
C THR A 706 -9.29 -10.85 28.82
N ASN A 707 -9.21 -11.61 29.92
CA ASN A 707 -9.55 -13.04 29.93
C ASN A 707 -11.07 -13.27 29.89
N ALA A 708 -11.47 -14.54 29.83
CA ALA A 708 -12.89 -14.94 29.80
C ALA A 708 -13.68 -14.53 31.07
N ASP A 709 -12.99 -14.28 32.19
CA ASP A 709 -13.58 -13.82 33.45
C ASP A 709 -13.70 -12.28 33.51
N GLY A 710 -13.36 -11.56 32.44
CA GLY A 710 -13.44 -10.10 32.38
C GLY A 710 -12.28 -9.38 33.07
N GLN A 711 -11.24 -10.09 33.49
CA GLN A 711 -10.06 -9.51 34.13
C GLN A 711 -9.02 -9.13 33.07
N ALA A 712 -8.48 -7.91 33.18
CA ALA A 712 -7.32 -7.52 32.38
C ALA A 712 -6.11 -8.37 32.81
N VAL A 713 -5.36 -8.92 31.86
CA VAL A 713 -4.19 -9.79 32.11
C VAL A 713 -2.88 -9.21 31.57
N TRP A 714 -2.99 -8.34 30.56
CA TRP A 714 -1.89 -7.67 29.89
C TRP A 714 -2.36 -6.31 29.41
N GLN A 715 -1.51 -5.30 29.48
CA GLN A 715 -1.77 -3.98 28.93
C GLN A 715 -0.50 -3.36 28.37
N TRP A 716 -0.66 -2.45 27.41
CA TRP A 716 0.43 -1.66 26.87
C TRP A 716 0.00 -0.19 26.82
N GLY A 717 0.63 0.62 27.68
CA GLY A 717 0.42 2.06 27.73
C GLY A 717 0.94 2.75 26.47
N TYR A 718 0.46 3.98 26.23
CA TYR A 718 1.01 4.80 25.17
C TYR A 718 2.40 5.31 25.52
N SER A 719 3.27 5.32 24.52
CA SER A 719 4.53 6.05 24.50
C SER A 719 4.69 6.68 23.11
N ALA A 720 5.66 7.58 22.95
CA ALA A 720 5.79 8.34 21.72
C ALA A 720 6.06 7.45 20.50
N PHE A 721 6.82 6.37 20.66
CA PHE A 721 7.32 5.51 19.58
C PHE A 721 7.13 4.01 19.87
N GLY A 722 6.37 3.64 20.91
CA GLY A 722 6.18 2.25 21.32
C GLY A 722 7.37 1.64 22.08
N GLU A 723 8.25 2.46 22.63
CA GLU A 723 9.43 2.10 23.42
C GLU A 723 9.13 1.52 24.81
N ASP A 724 7.96 1.84 25.38
CA ASP A 724 7.60 1.31 26.70
C ASP A 724 7.21 -0.17 26.61
N LYS A 725 7.56 -0.93 27.65
CA LYS A 725 7.20 -2.34 27.72
C LYS A 725 5.76 -2.50 28.21
N PRO A 726 5.02 -3.49 27.69
CA PRO A 726 3.74 -3.88 28.28
C PRO A 726 3.90 -4.34 29.74
N THR A 727 2.85 -4.17 30.54
CA THR A 727 2.78 -4.67 31.92
C THR A 727 1.71 -5.75 32.05
N THR A 728 1.88 -6.65 33.03
CA THR A 728 1.02 -7.84 33.20
C THR A 728 0.35 -7.85 34.57
N ALA A 729 -0.83 -8.46 34.65
CA ALA A 729 -1.57 -8.58 35.90
C ALA A 729 -0.83 -9.43 36.95
N LYS A 730 -0.05 -10.43 36.52
CA LYS A 730 0.85 -11.21 37.41
C LYS A 730 1.74 -10.30 38.25
N ASN A 731 2.21 -9.20 37.67
CA ASN A 731 3.09 -8.23 38.32
C ASN A 731 2.33 -6.93 38.71
N ARG A 732 1.02 -7.05 39.01
CA ARG A 732 0.13 -5.92 39.39
C ARG A 732 0.16 -4.75 38.40
N PHE A 733 0.43 -5.02 37.12
CA PHE A 733 0.61 -4.02 36.07
C PHE A 733 1.73 -3.00 36.30
N ALA A 734 2.67 -3.31 37.18
CA ALA A 734 3.77 -2.41 37.47
C ALA A 734 4.94 -2.52 36.50
N ASN A 735 5.77 -1.49 36.50
CA ASN A 735 7.06 -1.52 35.84
C ASN A 735 8.07 -2.30 36.71
N LEU A 736 8.58 -3.42 36.17
CA LEU A 736 9.56 -4.28 36.84
C LEU A 736 10.98 -3.69 36.88
N ASP A 737 11.23 -2.61 36.13
CA ASP A 737 12.51 -1.88 36.20
C ASP A 737 12.62 -1.04 37.50
N VAL A 738 11.56 -0.99 38.31
CA VAL A 738 11.53 -0.32 39.63
C VAL A 738 11.82 -1.34 40.74
N THR A 739 12.72 -0.99 41.66
CA THR A 739 13.06 -1.80 42.84
C THR A 739 12.64 -1.06 44.12
N PRO A 740 11.96 -1.72 45.10
CA PRO A 740 11.57 -3.14 45.13
C PRO A 740 10.40 -3.47 44.19
N ASN A 741 10.28 -4.75 43.79
CA ASN A 741 9.15 -5.24 43.00
C ASN A 741 7.85 -4.98 43.78
N PRO A 742 6.83 -4.35 43.17
CA PRO A 742 5.57 -4.00 43.84
C PRO A 742 4.62 -5.18 44.10
N GLY A 743 5.09 -6.43 43.99
CA GLY A 743 4.32 -7.61 44.39
C GLY A 743 3.64 -8.32 43.23
N THR A 744 3.08 -9.50 43.51
CA THR A 744 2.47 -10.37 42.50
C THR A 744 1.00 -10.68 42.79
N THR A 745 0.28 -11.08 41.75
CA THR A 745 -1.07 -11.65 41.86
C THR A 745 -1.04 -13.14 41.50
N ASN A 746 -2.16 -13.83 41.76
CA ASN A 746 -2.35 -15.22 41.34
C ASN A 746 -2.79 -15.34 39.86
N ILE A 747 -2.86 -14.23 39.12
CA ILE A 747 -3.25 -14.24 37.72
C ILE A 747 -2.07 -14.72 36.88
N SER A 748 -2.33 -15.70 36.00
CA SER A 748 -1.33 -16.25 35.10
C SER A 748 -0.72 -15.18 34.19
N GLU A 749 0.58 -15.32 33.92
CA GLU A 749 1.27 -14.44 32.99
C GLU A 749 0.83 -14.68 31.56
N VAL A 750 0.63 -13.60 30.81
CA VAL A 750 0.31 -13.65 29.38
C VAL A 750 1.35 -12.83 28.63
N LYS A 751 2.05 -13.49 27.69
CA LYS A 751 2.96 -12.83 26.75
C LYS A 751 2.20 -12.51 25.46
N PHE A 752 2.25 -11.26 25.03
CA PHE A 752 1.60 -10.80 23.81
C PHE A 752 2.53 -9.84 23.04
N ASN A 753 2.91 -10.25 21.83
CA ASN A 753 4.02 -9.63 21.10
C ASN A 753 3.59 -8.71 19.95
N LEU A 754 2.32 -8.70 19.55
CA LEU A 754 1.85 -7.72 18.56
C LEU A 754 2.02 -6.28 19.09
N ARG A 755 2.44 -5.37 18.21
CA ARG A 755 2.63 -3.94 18.49
C ARG A 755 1.81 -3.12 17.51
N TYR A 756 2.32 -2.00 17.00
CA TYR A 756 1.66 -1.29 15.89
C TYR A 756 1.31 -2.27 14.76
N PRO A 757 0.30 -1.98 13.92
CA PRO A 757 -0.04 -2.85 12.80
C PRO A 757 1.20 -3.28 12.01
N GLY A 758 1.29 -4.58 11.71
CA GLY A 758 2.45 -5.20 11.07
C GLY A 758 3.61 -5.59 11.99
N GLN A 759 3.68 -5.00 13.18
CA GLN A 759 4.84 -5.15 14.08
C GLN A 759 4.68 -6.28 15.08
N TYR A 760 5.78 -7.02 15.25
CA TYR A 760 5.96 -8.04 16.26
C TYR A 760 7.18 -7.69 17.13
N ALA A 761 6.98 -7.57 18.44
CA ALA A 761 8.05 -7.33 19.39
C ALA A 761 8.91 -8.56 19.61
N ASP A 762 10.19 -8.42 19.31
CA ASP A 762 11.16 -9.49 19.36
C ASP A 762 12.19 -9.21 20.46
N GLU A 763 12.02 -9.88 21.59
CA GLU A 763 12.75 -9.60 22.82
C GLU A 763 14.25 -9.88 22.68
N GLU A 764 14.60 -10.93 21.92
CA GLU A 764 15.95 -11.41 21.72
C GLU A 764 16.79 -10.41 20.91
N SER A 765 16.20 -9.80 19.87
CA SER A 765 16.83 -8.70 19.12
C SER A 765 16.65 -7.35 19.81
N GLY A 766 15.67 -7.19 20.70
CA GLY A 766 15.30 -5.89 21.26
C GLY A 766 14.68 -4.94 20.24
N LEU A 767 14.29 -5.46 19.07
CA LEU A 767 13.71 -4.73 17.96
C LEU A 767 12.30 -5.26 17.67
N PHE A 768 11.53 -4.54 16.86
CA PHE A 768 10.25 -5.02 16.37
C PHE A 768 10.40 -5.45 14.91
N TYR A 769 10.12 -6.71 14.62
CA TYR A 769 10.00 -7.19 13.24
C TYR A 769 8.79 -6.51 12.59
N ASN A 770 8.95 -5.94 11.39
CA ASN A 770 7.88 -5.24 10.68
C ASN A 770 7.93 -5.56 9.18
N GLY A 771 7.44 -6.73 8.80
CA GLY A 771 7.39 -7.16 7.40
C GLY A 771 8.76 -7.11 6.75
N TYR A 772 9.00 -6.15 5.87
CA TYR A 772 10.23 -6.01 5.10
C TYR A 772 11.38 -5.33 5.83
N ARG A 773 11.16 -4.75 7.00
CA ARG A 773 12.21 -4.11 7.79
C ARG A 773 12.12 -4.47 9.26
N THR A 774 13.11 -4.02 10.02
CA THR A 774 13.14 -4.13 11.47
C THR A 774 13.13 -2.72 12.08
N TYR A 775 12.26 -2.50 13.06
CA TYR A 775 12.02 -1.23 13.72
C TYR A 775 12.69 -1.18 15.09
N ASP A 776 13.44 -0.13 15.39
CA ASP A 776 13.95 0.14 16.73
C ASP A 776 13.04 1.15 17.46
N PRO A 777 12.22 0.69 18.42
CA PRO A 777 11.31 1.57 19.14
C PRO A 777 12.05 2.59 20.01
N ARG A 778 13.29 2.32 20.45
CA ARG A 778 14.06 3.19 21.36
C ARG A 778 14.46 4.52 20.71
N VAL A 779 14.59 4.52 19.39
CA VAL A 779 14.93 5.70 18.58
C VAL A 779 13.77 6.14 17.67
N GLY A 780 12.79 5.26 17.46
CA GLY A 780 11.59 5.52 16.67
C GLY A 780 11.83 5.47 15.17
N ARG A 781 12.67 4.52 14.70
CA ARG A 781 13.07 4.43 13.29
C ARG A 781 13.44 3.00 12.87
N TYR A 782 13.54 2.76 11.56
CA TYR A 782 14.00 1.49 11.00
C TYR A 782 15.52 1.31 11.09
N THR A 783 15.96 0.06 11.22
CA THR A 783 17.37 -0.34 11.27
C THR A 783 17.97 -0.62 9.89
N GLN A 784 17.15 -0.58 8.84
CA GLN A 784 17.53 -0.79 7.44
C GLN A 784 16.97 0.35 6.59
N GLY A 785 17.66 0.71 5.52
CA GLY A 785 17.13 1.64 4.53
C GLY A 785 15.89 1.05 3.85
N ASP A 786 14.94 1.90 3.46
CA ASP A 786 13.74 1.48 2.76
C ASP A 786 14.10 0.72 1.46
N PRO A 787 13.66 -0.54 1.29
CA PRO A 787 13.98 -1.31 0.11
C PRO A 787 13.27 -0.78 -1.15
N ILE A 788 12.21 0.03 -1.04
CA ILE A 788 11.63 0.74 -2.20
C ILE A 788 12.24 2.15 -2.38
N GLY A 789 13.35 2.45 -1.68
CA GLY A 789 14.12 3.68 -1.81
C GLY A 789 13.32 4.92 -1.41
N LEU A 790 13.42 6.00 -2.20
CA LEU A 790 12.75 7.27 -1.88
C LEU A 790 11.22 7.23 -2.12
N ASP A 791 10.70 6.16 -2.74
CA ASP A 791 9.25 5.96 -2.86
C ASP A 791 8.58 5.67 -1.50
N GLY A 792 9.36 5.20 -0.52
CA GLY A 792 8.97 5.04 0.89
C GLY A 792 9.15 6.30 1.76
N GLY A 793 9.70 7.37 1.18
CA GLY A 793 9.89 8.67 1.84
C GLY A 793 11.29 9.26 1.66
N TRP A 794 11.41 10.56 1.93
CA TRP A 794 12.68 11.30 1.82
C TRP A 794 13.76 10.86 2.80
N ASN A 795 13.37 10.24 3.92
CA ASN A 795 14.28 9.62 4.87
C ASN A 795 14.04 8.11 4.88
N ARG A 796 14.99 7.35 4.33
CA ARG A 796 14.89 5.89 4.14
C ARG A 796 14.75 5.08 5.43
N PHE A 797 15.08 5.67 6.57
CA PHE A 797 15.05 4.98 7.85
C PHE A 797 13.89 5.43 8.73
N SER A 798 13.12 6.44 8.32
CA SER A 798 12.09 7.02 9.17
C SER A 798 10.92 6.05 9.34
N TYR A 799 10.48 5.83 10.58
CA TYR A 799 9.19 5.19 10.81
C TYR A 799 8.13 6.26 10.74
N VAL A 800 7.35 6.22 9.65
CA VAL A 800 6.21 7.12 9.40
C VAL A 800 6.59 8.53 9.86
N ASP A 801 7.43 9.27 9.11
CA ASP A 801 8.02 10.61 9.43
C ASP A 801 7.90 11.11 10.88
N ALA A 802 8.31 10.30 11.85
CA ALA A 802 8.17 10.55 13.28
C ALA A 802 6.77 11.05 13.75
N ASN A 803 5.68 10.51 13.20
CA ASN A 803 4.30 10.75 13.65
C ASN A 803 3.51 9.43 13.78
N PRO A 804 3.92 8.55 14.71
CA PRO A 804 3.30 7.24 14.90
C PRO A 804 1.92 7.33 15.58
N MET A 805 1.49 8.52 16.02
CA MET A 805 0.16 8.72 16.58
C MET A 805 -0.93 8.82 15.50
N SER A 806 -0.56 9.15 14.26
CA SER A 806 -1.53 9.38 13.19
C SER A 806 -1.43 8.34 12.06
N PHE A 807 -0.33 7.60 11.99
CA PHE A 807 -0.01 6.74 10.86
C PHE A 807 0.70 5.47 11.31
N VAL A 808 0.62 4.45 10.46
CA VAL A 808 1.24 3.14 10.63
C VAL A 808 1.91 2.72 9.33
N ASP A 809 2.86 1.80 9.41
CA ASP A 809 3.51 1.18 8.25
C ASP A 809 3.46 -0.35 8.43
N PRO A 810 2.35 -1.00 8.05
CA PRO A 810 2.12 -2.42 8.33
C PRO A 810 3.07 -3.37 7.60
N GLU A 811 3.70 -2.93 6.52
CA GLU A 811 4.62 -3.76 5.75
C GLU A 811 6.07 -3.41 6.01
N GLY A 812 6.35 -2.26 6.63
CA GLY A 812 7.71 -1.75 6.71
C GLY A 812 8.22 -1.26 5.35
N LEU A 813 7.36 -0.66 4.53
CA LEU A 813 7.67 -0.20 3.16
C LEU A 813 7.11 1.19 2.83
N ALA A 814 6.32 1.77 3.74
CA ALA A 814 5.23 2.68 3.40
C ALA A 814 5.46 3.65 2.22
N GLY A 815 4.91 3.27 1.06
CA GLY A 815 4.56 4.14 -0.05
C GLY A 815 3.08 4.57 -0.01
N GLY A 816 2.63 5.14 1.12
CA GLY A 816 1.35 5.88 1.25
C GLY A 816 0.51 5.61 2.52
N PRO A 817 -0.31 6.58 3.01
CA PRO A 817 -0.33 7.99 2.64
C PRO A 817 0.70 8.81 3.46
N PRO A 818 1.52 9.67 2.83
CA PRO A 818 2.08 10.84 3.52
C PRO A 818 0.92 11.80 3.82
N ARG A 819 0.73 12.35 5.03
CA ARG A 819 1.55 13.37 5.72
C ARG A 819 1.58 14.67 4.93
N SER A 820 1.70 15.79 5.64
CA SER A 820 1.60 17.19 5.18
C SER A 820 2.50 17.61 3.99
N THR A 821 3.18 16.67 3.36
CA THR A 821 3.94 16.80 2.12
C THR A 821 3.37 15.83 1.08
N PRO A 822 2.64 16.30 0.07
CA PRO A 822 2.23 15.51 -1.08
C PRO A 822 3.35 14.67 -1.68
N ARG A 823 3.02 13.43 -1.99
CA ARG A 823 3.84 12.53 -2.80
C ARG A 823 3.93 13.15 -4.20
N VAL A 824 5.05 13.79 -4.54
CA VAL A 824 5.43 13.91 -5.95
C VAL A 824 5.77 12.49 -6.38
N PRO A 825 4.99 11.85 -7.27
CA PRO A 825 5.37 10.56 -7.80
C PRO A 825 6.72 10.77 -8.48
N LEU A 826 7.80 10.23 -7.92
CA LEU A 826 9.09 10.24 -8.61
C LEU A 826 8.89 9.35 -9.85
N PRO A 827 8.84 9.91 -11.06
CA PRO A 827 8.57 9.12 -12.26
C PRO A 827 9.71 8.12 -12.43
N GLY A 828 9.40 6.82 -12.31
CA GLY A 828 10.40 5.76 -12.41
C GLY A 828 11.36 5.66 -11.21
N GLY A 829 10.92 6.07 -10.01
CA GLY A 829 11.61 5.91 -8.74
C GLY A 829 11.58 4.50 -8.15
N GLY A 830 11.28 3.47 -8.96
CA GLY A 830 11.48 2.09 -8.56
C GLY A 830 12.93 1.94 -8.14
N ALA A 831 13.16 1.88 -6.82
CA ALA A 831 14.48 1.63 -6.30
C ALA A 831 15.00 0.36 -6.96
N VAL A 832 16.25 0.43 -7.36
CA VAL A 832 16.98 -0.70 -7.96
C VAL A 832 17.32 -1.77 -6.91
N SER A 833 16.94 -1.58 -5.64
CA SER A 833 17.15 -2.50 -4.54
C SER A 833 15.97 -3.47 -4.32
N ASN A 834 16.00 -4.20 -3.19
CA ASN A 834 15.04 -5.23 -2.75
C ASN A 834 13.54 -4.87 -2.84
N GLY A 835 13.17 -3.62 -3.14
CA GLY A 835 11.82 -3.21 -3.52
C GLY A 835 11.29 -3.94 -4.76
N LEU A 836 12.16 -4.45 -5.63
CA LEU A 836 11.76 -5.39 -6.67
C LEU A 836 11.34 -6.76 -6.13
N LEU A 837 12.01 -7.27 -5.09
CA LEU A 837 11.55 -8.47 -4.37
C LEU A 837 10.21 -8.23 -3.68
N SER A 838 9.95 -6.99 -3.22
CA SER A 838 8.65 -6.58 -2.68
C SER A 838 7.55 -6.51 -3.76
N GLY A 839 7.81 -5.90 -4.91
CA GLY A 839 6.85 -5.87 -6.03
C GLY A 839 6.61 -7.26 -6.64
N ILE A 840 7.63 -8.12 -6.61
CA ILE A 840 7.51 -9.55 -6.89
C ILE A 840 6.65 -10.21 -5.79
N ALA A 841 6.85 -9.93 -4.51
CA ALA A 841 6.04 -10.47 -3.41
C ALA A 841 4.57 -10.00 -3.42
N GLU A 842 4.27 -8.77 -3.84
CA GLU A 842 2.89 -8.31 -4.13
C GLU A 842 2.29 -9.04 -5.33
N ALA A 843 3.06 -9.25 -6.40
CA ALA A 843 2.65 -10.10 -7.52
C ALA A 843 2.46 -11.57 -7.10
N MET A 844 3.21 -12.06 -6.11
CA MET A 844 3.08 -13.40 -5.52
C MET A 844 1.85 -13.54 -4.59
N ARG A 845 1.34 -12.45 -4.00
CA ARG A 845 0.19 -12.42 -3.06
C ARG A 845 -1.20 -12.51 -3.73
N GLY A 846 -1.27 -12.98 -4.98
CA GLY A 846 -2.53 -13.48 -5.56
C GLY A 846 -3.24 -12.60 -6.59
N SER A 847 -2.58 -11.58 -7.14
CA SER A 847 -3.06 -11.00 -8.40
C SER A 847 -2.91 -12.03 -9.52
N GLN A 848 -3.82 -12.03 -10.52
CA GLN A 848 -3.55 -12.76 -11.75
C GLN A 848 -2.30 -12.14 -12.38
N ALA A 849 -1.16 -12.79 -12.18
CA ALA A 849 0.06 -12.49 -12.89
C ALA A 849 -0.19 -12.93 -14.35
N GLY A 850 -0.57 -11.96 -15.19
CA GLY A 850 -0.67 -12.15 -16.64
C GLY A 850 -2.09 -12.05 -17.21
N ALA A 851 -2.60 -10.81 -17.28
CA ALA A 851 -3.37 -10.35 -18.44
C ALA A 851 -3.09 -8.87 -18.83
N ALA A 852 -2.27 -8.15 -18.06
CA ALA A 852 -1.86 -6.77 -18.35
C ALA A 852 -0.31 -6.62 -18.37
N GLY A 853 0.38 -7.64 -18.86
CA GLY A 853 1.78 -7.57 -19.29
C GLY A 853 1.82 -7.54 -20.81
N ALA A 854 1.96 -6.33 -21.35
CA ALA A 854 2.33 -6.00 -22.73
C ALA A 854 1.35 -6.26 -23.90
N GLY A 855 0.42 -7.23 -23.84
CA GLY A 855 -0.42 -7.59 -25.01
C GLY A 855 -1.79 -6.88 -25.17
N ALA A 856 -2.25 -6.10 -24.19
CA ALA A 856 -3.61 -5.54 -24.18
C ALA A 856 -3.71 -4.10 -24.74
N ARG A 857 -2.84 -3.73 -25.70
CA ARG A 857 -2.98 -2.48 -26.48
C ARG A 857 -3.57 -2.68 -27.87
N ALA A 858 -3.78 -3.91 -28.32
CA ALA A 858 -4.51 -4.20 -29.55
C ALA A 858 -5.86 -4.84 -29.21
N LEU A 859 -6.95 -4.12 -29.52
CA LEU A 859 -8.36 -4.56 -29.49
C LEU A 859 -9.07 -4.61 -28.11
N ALA A 860 -9.00 -3.53 -27.33
CA ALA A 860 -10.09 -3.20 -26.39
C ALA A 860 -11.16 -2.37 -27.13
N GLY A 861 -11.92 -3.07 -27.97
CA GLY A 861 -12.98 -2.51 -28.81
C GLY A 861 -14.22 -3.39 -28.86
N ALA A 862 -14.61 -4.00 -27.73
CA ALA A 862 -15.96 -4.50 -27.44
C ALA A 862 -15.99 -4.93 -25.96
N GLY A 863 -17.09 -4.64 -25.27
CA GLY A 863 -17.17 -4.65 -23.81
C GLY A 863 -16.78 -5.96 -23.11
N ALA A 864 -15.75 -5.90 -22.27
CA ALA A 864 -15.52 -6.83 -21.17
C ALA A 864 -15.47 -6.01 -19.87
N GLY A 865 -16.64 -5.81 -19.25
CA GLY A 865 -16.75 -5.19 -17.93
C GLY A 865 -16.35 -6.18 -16.84
N ARG A 866 -15.07 -6.22 -16.47
CA ARG A 866 -14.67 -6.63 -15.12
C ARG A 866 -14.91 -5.43 -14.19
N GLY A 867 -16.15 -5.29 -13.73
CA GLY A 867 -16.54 -4.31 -12.74
C GLY A 867 -16.16 -4.77 -11.33
N THR A 868 -14.94 -4.49 -10.90
CA THR A 868 -14.70 -4.19 -9.48
C THR A 868 -15.11 -2.72 -9.26
N ILE A 869 -16.25 -2.49 -8.61
CA ILE A 869 -16.83 -1.18 -8.25
C ILE A 869 -16.79 -1.15 -6.71
N ASN A 870 -16.20 -0.21 -5.94
CA ASN A 870 -15.71 1.18 -6.00
C ASN A 870 -14.90 1.46 -4.69
N PRO A 871 -14.42 2.68 -4.29
CA PRO A 871 -14.40 4.07 -4.87
C PRO A 871 -12.99 4.75 -4.75
N PRO A 872 -12.75 6.09 -4.87
CA PRO A 872 -13.26 7.14 -5.76
C PRO A 872 -12.29 7.42 -6.93
N LEU A 873 -12.76 7.98 -8.05
CA LEU A 873 -11.89 8.41 -9.14
C LEU A 873 -11.34 9.83 -8.90
N PRO A 874 -10.04 10.09 -9.09
CA PRO A 874 -9.45 11.42 -9.02
C PRO A 874 -9.83 12.28 -10.24
N ASP A 875 -9.94 13.60 -10.02
CA ASP A 875 -10.20 14.60 -11.05
C ASP A 875 -8.94 14.86 -11.89
N SER A 876 -9.02 14.64 -13.21
CA SER A 876 -8.50 15.53 -14.29
C SER A 876 -8.25 14.80 -15.63
N ALA A 877 -9.12 15.05 -16.63
CA ALA A 877 -8.82 15.07 -18.08
C ALA A 877 -10.08 15.47 -18.87
N TYR A 878 -9.93 16.24 -19.96
CA TYR A 878 -11.03 16.68 -20.83
C TYR A 878 -11.81 15.51 -21.45
N VAL A 879 -13.14 15.68 -21.53
CA VAL A 879 -14.06 14.71 -22.11
C VAL A 879 -15.02 15.44 -23.06
N CYS A 880 -14.93 15.17 -24.36
CA CYS A 880 -16.07 15.39 -25.26
C CYS A 880 -17.07 14.25 -25.01
N ARG A 881 -18.24 14.54 -24.43
CA ARG A 881 -19.33 13.56 -24.26
C ARG A 881 -20.65 14.17 -24.71
N GLY A 882 -21.29 13.55 -25.69
CA GLY A 882 -22.70 13.79 -26.01
C GLY A 882 -23.02 15.17 -26.61
N GLY A 883 -22.15 15.74 -27.44
CA GLY A 883 -22.46 16.97 -28.18
C GLY A 883 -22.29 18.28 -27.41
N LEU A 884 -21.54 18.29 -26.30
CA LEU A 884 -21.12 19.52 -25.62
C LEU A 884 -19.59 19.52 -25.46
N CYS A 885 -18.93 20.40 -26.22
CA CYS A 885 -17.56 20.81 -25.98
C CYS A 885 -17.60 22.08 -25.13
N THR A 886 -17.13 22.02 -23.88
CA THR A 886 -16.84 23.25 -23.11
C THR A 886 -15.51 23.82 -23.59
N ALA A 887 -15.49 25.11 -23.93
CA ALA A 887 -14.30 25.80 -24.39
C ALA A 887 -13.29 25.96 -23.25
N ASP A 888 -12.04 25.58 -23.47
CA ASP A 888 -10.93 25.93 -22.59
C ASP A 888 -10.02 26.98 -23.20
N ARG A 889 -9.64 27.92 -22.34
CA ARG A 889 -8.47 28.75 -22.54
C ARG A 889 -7.28 27.97 -22.00
N PHE A 890 -6.32 27.65 -22.87
CA PHE A 890 -5.01 27.25 -22.40
C PHE A 890 -4.23 28.48 -21.92
N ALA A 891 -3.21 28.22 -21.10
CA ALA A 891 -2.18 29.18 -20.71
C ALA A 891 -1.69 30.02 -21.91
N GLY A 892 -1.69 31.35 -21.76
CA GLY A 892 -1.15 32.30 -22.75
C GLY A 892 -2.15 32.99 -23.68
N GLY A 893 -3.47 32.79 -23.51
CA GLY A 893 -4.50 33.48 -24.32
C GLY A 893 -4.84 32.80 -25.65
N SER A 894 -4.29 31.60 -25.91
CA SER A 894 -4.63 30.75 -27.04
C SER A 894 -5.76 29.79 -26.64
N GLY A 895 -6.92 29.93 -27.28
CA GLY A 895 -8.09 29.08 -27.03
C GLY A 895 -9.24 29.43 -27.97
N VAL A 896 -10.11 28.46 -28.23
CA VAL A 896 -11.30 28.62 -29.07
C VAL A 896 -12.34 29.42 -28.30
N THR A 897 -12.85 30.50 -28.89
CA THR A 897 -13.93 31.31 -28.34
C THR A 897 -15.23 30.98 -29.04
N ILE A 898 -16.34 30.90 -28.30
CA ILE A 898 -17.68 30.83 -28.87
C ILE A 898 -18.31 32.21 -28.70
N ASP A 899 -18.77 32.81 -29.80
CA ASP A 899 -19.47 34.09 -29.76
C ASP A 899 -20.91 33.95 -29.23
N SER A 900 -21.57 35.09 -29.00
CA SER A 900 -22.95 35.13 -28.51
C SER A 900 -23.98 34.51 -29.47
N ALA A 901 -23.60 34.22 -30.73
CA ALA A 901 -24.42 33.53 -31.71
C ALA A 901 -24.13 32.01 -31.77
N GLY A 902 -23.28 31.48 -30.87
CA GLY A 902 -22.95 30.07 -30.81
C GLY A 902 -21.94 29.61 -31.87
N LYS A 903 -21.24 30.53 -32.52
CA LYS A 903 -20.21 30.24 -33.52
C LYS A 903 -18.82 30.28 -32.89
N MET A 904 -18.00 29.31 -33.26
CA MET A 904 -16.62 29.21 -32.80
C MET A 904 -15.69 30.11 -33.61
N CYS A 905 -14.63 30.59 -32.95
CA CYS A 905 -13.54 31.32 -33.57
C CYS A 905 -12.22 31.01 -32.85
N ARG A 906 -11.09 31.14 -33.56
CA ARG A 906 -9.73 30.83 -33.09
C ARG A 906 -9.39 29.34 -32.96
N ALA A 907 -10.03 28.48 -33.75
CA ALA A 907 -9.60 27.09 -33.89
C ALA A 907 -8.39 27.00 -34.83
N SER A 908 -7.29 26.42 -34.36
CA SER A 908 -6.02 26.30 -35.09
C SER A 908 -6.13 25.35 -36.28
N VAL A 909 -5.64 25.78 -37.46
CA VAL A 909 -5.44 24.89 -38.62
C VAL A 909 -3.99 25.01 -39.11
N ASN A 910 -3.37 23.89 -39.50
CA ASN A 910 -1.99 23.88 -39.99
C ASN A 910 -1.94 24.21 -41.49
N SER A 911 -1.15 25.20 -41.89
CA SER A 911 -0.68 25.41 -43.27
C SER A 911 0.85 25.33 -43.34
N ALA A 912 1.39 24.78 -44.42
CA ALA A 912 2.84 24.70 -44.63
C ALA A 912 3.43 26.05 -45.08
N ALA A 913 4.70 26.27 -44.77
CA ALA A 913 5.42 27.52 -45.02
C ALA A 913 5.32 28.00 -46.49
N GLY A 914 4.88 29.26 -46.66
CA GLY A 914 5.03 30.02 -47.91
C GLY A 914 3.91 29.91 -48.96
N LYS A 915 2.70 29.47 -48.63
CA LYS A 915 1.56 29.48 -49.58
C LYS A 915 0.41 30.41 -49.17
N SER A 916 -0.19 31.10 -50.13
CA SER A 916 -1.35 31.96 -49.89
C SER A 916 -2.62 31.13 -49.62
N VAL A 917 -3.57 31.70 -48.87
CA VAL A 917 -4.85 31.07 -48.45
C VAL A 917 -5.68 30.50 -49.61
N GLN A 918 -5.34 30.82 -50.87
CA GLN A 918 -6.01 30.33 -52.07
C GLN A 918 -5.51 28.98 -52.61
N GLU A 919 -4.40 28.39 -52.12
CA GLU A 919 -3.77 27.22 -52.79
C GLU A 919 -3.85 25.85 -52.08
N LEU A 920 -4.59 25.70 -50.96
CA LEU A 920 -4.69 24.41 -50.25
C LEU A 920 -5.93 23.60 -50.69
N SER A 921 -5.87 22.97 -51.87
CA SER A 921 -6.87 21.99 -52.34
C SER A 921 -6.40 20.53 -52.24
N THR A 922 -5.20 20.26 -51.74
CA THR A 922 -4.67 18.90 -51.56
C THR A 922 -4.15 18.70 -50.13
N GLY A 923 -4.65 17.67 -49.45
CA GLY A 923 -4.32 17.36 -48.06
C GLY A 923 -2.90 16.82 -47.89
N ILE A 924 -2.18 17.29 -46.86
CA ILE A 924 -0.86 16.78 -46.48
C ILE A 924 -1.04 15.80 -45.29
N PRO A 925 -0.44 14.59 -45.32
CA PRO A 925 -0.55 13.64 -44.22
C PRO A 925 0.47 13.94 -43.10
N ASN A 926 -0.01 14.16 -41.87
CA ASN A 926 0.82 14.30 -40.66
C ASN A 926 0.11 13.62 -39.46
N PRO A 927 0.75 12.78 -38.61
CA PRO A 927 0.05 11.83 -37.75
C PRO A 927 -0.24 12.32 -36.32
N LYS A 928 -0.56 13.61 -36.11
CA LYS A 928 -1.00 14.13 -34.80
C LYS A 928 -2.18 15.11 -34.95
N MET A 929 -3.38 14.65 -34.56
CA MET A 929 -4.69 15.34 -34.49
C MET A 929 -5.23 15.97 -35.79
N GLY A 930 -6.57 15.97 -35.92
CA GLY A 930 -7.31 16.08 -37.18
C GLY A 930 -7.00 17.30 -38.05
N VAL A 931 -6.81 17.06 -39.35
CA VAL A 931 -6.55 18.08 -40.37
C VAL A 931 -7.83 18.22 -41.22
N THR A 932 -8.32 19.45 -41.40
CA THR A 932 -9.43 19.79 -42.32
C THR A 932 -8.99 20.83 -43.34
N THR A 933 -9.56 20.85 -44.54
CA THR A 933 -9.12 21.77 -45.62
C THR A 933 -9.86 23.12 -45.56
N VAL A 934 -9.24 24.19 -46.07
CA VAL A 934 -9.88 25.52 -46.21
C VAL A 934 -11.19 25.42 -47.02
N GLY A 935 -11.25 24.49 -47.98
CA GLY A 935 -12.45 24.22 -48.77
C GLY A 935 -13.60 23.63 -47.94
N ASP A 936 -13.31 22.74 -47.00
CA ASP A 936 -14.33 22.13 -46.13
C ASP A 936 -14.85 23.11 -45.08
N VAL A 937 -13.99 24.00 -44.58
CA VAL A 937 -14.37 25.11 -43.68
C VAL A 937 -15.32 26.08 -44.38
N ARG A 938 -14.99 26.52 -45.60
CA ARG A 938 -15.85 27.42 -46.38
C ARG A 938 -17.17 26.77 -46.80
N ARG A 939 -17.19 25.45 -47.06
CA ARG A 939 -18.43 24.72 -47.40
C ARG A 939 -19.44 24.69 -46.25
N LEU A 940 -18.98 24.82 -45.01
CA LEU A 940 -19.84 24.93 -43.82
C LEU A 940 -20.16 26.39 -43.43
N GLY A 941 -19.78 27.37 -44.26
CA GLY A 941 -20.01 28.80 -44.01
C GLY A 941 -19.04 29.42 -43.00
N GLY A 942 -17.88 28.81 -42.80
CA GLY A 942 -16.78 29.32 -41.97
C GLY A 942 -15.76 30.14 -42.76
N ASP A 943 -15.10 31.05 -42.06
CA ASP A 943 -13.99 31.85 -42.55
C ASP A 943 -12.65 31.36 -41.99
N VAL A 944 -11.59 31.58 -42.76
CA VAL A 944 -10.21 31.34 -42.35
C VAL A 944 -9.47 32.66 -42.37
N VAL A 945 -8.90 33.06 -41.24
CA VAL A 945 -8.20 34.33 -41.05
C VAL A 945 -6.75 34.08 -40.59
N PRO A 946 -5.79 34.93 -40.96
CA PRO A 946 -4.43 34.85 -40.45
C PRO A 946 -4.38 35.01 -38.92
N ASP A 947 -3.53 34.27 -38.22
CA ASP A 947 -3.32 34.48 -36.78
C ASP A 947 -2.56 35.82 -36.56
N PRO A 948 -3.07 36.72 -35.69
CA PRO A 948 -2.43 38.01 -35.42
C PRO A 948 -1.18 37.92 -34.51
N THR A 949 -0.76 36.74 -34.05
CA THR A 949 0.42 36.59 -33.17
C THR A 949 1.75 36.61 -33.95
N PRO A 950 2.71 37.47 -33.58
CA PRO A 950 3.95 37.69 -34.36
C PRO A 950 4.98 36.55 -34.30
N LYS A 951 4.66 35.39 -33.70
CA LYS A 951 5.59 34.27 -33.50
C LYS A 951 5.47 33.15 -34.54
N ASN A 952 4.43 33.13 -35.38
CA ASN A 952 4.28 32.13 -36.44
C ASN A 952 3.48 32.67 -37.65
N PRO A 953 4.14 33.20 -38.70
CA PRO A 953 3.47 33.79 -39.86
C PRO A 953 2.68 32.79 -40.72
N ASP A 954 2.84 31.49 -40.48
CA ASP A 954 2.20 30.40 -41.24
C ASP A 954 0.98 29.80 -40.52
N HIS A 955 0.52 30.42 -39.44
CA HIS A 955 -0.60 29.97 -38.62
C HIS A 955 -1.91 30.67 -39.02
N CYS A 956 -2.96 29.88 -39.27
CA CYS A 956 -4.29 30.37 -39.62
C CYS A 956 -5.33 29.89 -38.61
N LEU A 957 -6.37 30.70 -38.43
CA LEU A 957 -7.47 30.46 -37.51
C LEU A 957 -8.78 30.31 -38.27
N MET A 958 -9.57 29.31 -37.88
CA MET A 958 -10.93 29.10 -38.35
C MET A 958 -11.95 29.83 -37.45
N CYS A 959 -12.91 30.52 -38.07
CA CYS A 959 -14.01 31.23 -37.41
C CYS A 959 -15.35 31.05 -38.13
N GLY A 960 -16.45 31.27 -37.42
CA GLY A 960 -17.79 31.39 -38.03
C GLY A 960 -18.59 30.09 -38.19
N ILE A 961 -18.08 28.95 -37.71
CA ILE A 961 -18.79 27.66 -37.71
C ILE A 961 -19.24 27.25 -36.30
N THR A 962 -20.34 26.50 -36.21
CA THR A 962 -20.84 25.95 -34.94
C THR A 962 -20.01 24.75 -34.46
N PRO A 963 -20.04 24.42 -33.16
CA PRO A 963 -19.38 23.21 -32.63
C PRO A 963 -19.77 21.91 -33.36
N ALA A 964 -21.04 21.75 -33.72
CA ALA A 964 -21.54 20.59 -34.48
C ALA A 964 -20.99 20.54 -35.92
N GLN A 965 -20.72 21.69 -36.54
CA GLN A 965 -20.08 21.75 -37.86
C GLN A 965 -18.59 21.41 -37.78
N ALA A 966 -17.90 21.81 -36.70
CA ALA A 966 -16.51 21.43 -36.49
C ALA A 966 -16.34 19.94 -36.19
N GLU A 967 -17.25 19.34 -35.43
CA GLU A 967 -17.24 17.90 -35.16
C GLU A 967 -17.23 17.08 -36.47
N ARG A 968 -17.97 17.54 -37.50
CA ARG A 968 -18.00 16.94 -38.85
C ARG A 968 -16.73 17.15 -39.66
N LEU A 969 -15.89 18.14 -39.31
CA LEU A 969 -14.60 18.38 -39.98
C LEU A 969 -13.46 17.53 -39.37
N PHE A 970 -13.60 17.08 -38.12
CA PHE A 970 -12.56 16.38 -37.36
C PHE A 970 -12.86 14.89 -37.08
N THR A 971 -13.94 14.34 -37.63
CA THR A 971 -14.25 12.89 -37.67
C THR A 971 -14.52 12.46 -39.12
N PRO A 972 -13.96 11.34 -39.62
CA PRO A 972 -13.85 10.05 -38.92
C PRO A 972 -12.40 9.65 -38.57
N VAL A 973 -12.21 9.15 -37.35
CA VAL A 973 -10.96 8.49 -36.96
C VAL A 973 -11.06 7.01 -37.34
N VAL A 974 -10.40 6.62 -38.42
CA VAL A 974 -9.91 5.24 -38.58
C VAL A 974 -8.69 5.10 -37.65
N PRO A 975 -8.58 4.06 -36.81
CA PRO A 975 -7.42 3.86 -35.95
C PRO A 975 -6.12 3.74 -36.76
N ASN A 976 -5.08 4.44 -36.32
CA ASN A 976 -3.70 4.21 -36.79
C ASN A 976 -3.18 2.91 -36.13
N PRO A 977 -2.80 1.88 -36.90
CA PRO A 977 -2.43 0.57 -36.34
C PRO A 977 -1.05 0.49 -35.66
N ASN A 978 -0.38 1.62 -35.36
CA ASN A 978 0.99 1.63 -34.81
C ASN A 978 1.17 2.50 -33.53
N ARG A 979 0.30 2.41 -32.51
CA ARG A 979 0.57 2.94 -31.14
C ARG A 979 -0.21 2.27 -30.02
#